data_AF-A0A136LP27-F1
#
_entry.id   AF-A0A136LP27-F1
#
_cell.length_a   1.000
_cell.length_b   1.000
_cell.length_c   1.000
_cell.angle_alpha   90.00
_cell.angle_beta   90.00
_cell.angle_gamma   90.00
#
_symmetry.space_group_name_H-M   'P 1'
#
loop_
_entity.id
_entity.type
_entity.pdbx_description
1 polymer ?
#
loop_
_entity_poly.entity_id
_entity_poly.type
_entity_poly.pdbx_seq_one_letter_code
_entity_poly.pdbx_strand_id
1 'polypeptide(L)'
;ARDMIDYTVRKYGEDKVAAIITFGTLGAKAAVRDVGRAYGVDLALVNQAAGLIPTEPKPKPIHTYIEDNPELNKLYKQNEEIKQIMDVAASLQGVSRHASVHAAGVIVADKPLVEYIPLSRQAKDDDSTSLKQVTQFPMETCESIGLLKVDFLGLSTLTIMRRASDLIQKHHGLTYTMDNIPYRPTGNALQDEMLEAAFHLLSKGDTVGVFQVESTGMQQMLREMRPTKFENIVAAVALYRPGPMDYIPTYNARMHGEEVVKYHHQRLESILAETYGIMVYQEQIMQVASGLFGYSLSEADLMRRAVSKKKKEDLLKHKEIFIEQGPKLDPTVTSEIAERIFEDIEFFANYGFNKSHAADYAVITVQSAFLKAHYAPEYMAALLTVYFDAADKVTTYLAECMRLSIPILPPSINASALDFDIEYLQDRTRAIRFGLAAIKNAGIGALSLILNERDANGKFTSLDDLCRRVDLRVVGKRPLESLIKVGALDEFGTRATLINALDRIVQHSTSIHKITESGQVSMFGGTADASSDLLLNLPAQAEVSRRDVLDWEKELLGIYLSSHPIDPIIELLDTSQIWNSVDISNAQPEAQDRPVSMVGLVSGLRKTVTKNKDMMAIIALEDKHGTVNAVLFPRIWSRFEELLTEGAVVLVYGTLDMKRGDPQIIVDSVTTKFDMIIADQKQSDQPPQIQAVMDDPEPIAALKTAPVEPIWQSDGGVLASAVEPPLWDDEPTPVAASNDDVYFDDEIPVQPPVIVTLRFWRNGDSKKDVLRMRRVVGKLTEFPGNDRFEIILSAHEGENSEEEDIFTFEHLTTQWCDALADELKKISGVEIVNVEALSVT
;
A
#
# COMPACT_ATOMS: atom_id res chain seq x y z
N ALA A 1 24.14 -5.11 -11.29
CA ALA A 1 25.15 -4.30 -10.56
C ALA A 1 26.36 -5.14 -10.21
N ARG A 2 26.22 -6.18 -9.36
CA ARG A 2 27.29 -7.14 -9.03
C ARG A 2 27.96 -7.70 -10.30
N ASP A 3 27.18 -8.19 -11.25
CA ASP A 3 27.64 -8.73 -12.54
C ASP A 3 28.54 -7.77 -13.35
N MET A 4 28.34 -6.45 -13.23
CA MET A 4 29.20 -5.42 -13.85
C MET A 4 30.51 -5.21 -13.09
N ILE A 5 30.49 -5.33 -11.76
CA ILE A 5 31.68 -5.39 -10.91
C ILE A 5 32.47 -6.66 -11.23
N ASP A 6 31.80 -7.82 -11.30
CA ASP A 6 32.42 -9.11 -11.61
C ASP A 6 33.01 -9.13 -13.03
N TYR A 7 32.35 -8.48 -14.00
CA TYR A 7 32.91 -8.21 -15.32
C TYR A 7 34.16 -7.32 -15.25
N THR A 8 34.12 -6.24 -14.47
CA THR A 8 35.23 -5.29 -14.30
C THR A 8 36.45 -5.97 -13.68
N VAL A 9 36.27 -6.75 -12.61
CA VAL A 9 37.32 -7.56 -11.97
C VAL A 9 37.91 -8.57 -12.96
N ARG A 10 37.08 -9.34 -13.66
CA ARG A 10 37.55 -10.32 -14.67
C ARG A 10 38.26 -9.68 -15.87
N LYS A 11 37.95 -8.42 -16.20
CA LYS A 11 38.50 -7.70 -17.36
C LYS A 11 39.84 -7.01 -17.07
N TYR A 12 40.01 -6.45 -15.88
CA TYR A 12 41.19 -5.64 -15.54
C TYR A 12 42.14 -6.31 -14.54
N GLY A 13 41.68 -7.31 -13.77
CA GLY A 13 42.47 -8.08 -12.80
C GLY A 13 42.06 -7.84 -11.34
N GLU A 14 42.07 -8.88 -10.51
CA GLU A 14 41.81 -8.78 -9.06
C GLU A 14 42.82 -7.88 -8.32
N ASP A 15 44.00 -7.65 -8.90
CA ASP A 15 45.05 -6.77 -8.39
C ASP A 15 44.84 -5.28 -8.73
N LYS A 16 43.95 -4.97 -9.68
CA LYS A 16 43.75 -3.62 -10.22
C LYS A 16 42.38 -3.01 -9.93
N VAL A 17 41.51 -3.76 -9.27
CA VAL A 17 40.11 -3.38 -9.01
C VAL A 17 39.79 -3.61 -7.54
N ALA A 18 39.46 -2.53 -6.82
CA ALA A 18 39.12 -2.58 -5.39
C ALA A 18 37.92 -1.70 -5.06
N ALA A 19 37.17 -2.07 -4.03
CA ALA A 19 36.12 -1.22 -3.50
C ALA A 19 36.70 -0.02 -2.73
N ILE A 20 36.01 1.12 -2.71
CA ILE A 20 36.43 2.29 -1.93
C ILE A 20 36.05 2.10 -0.46
N ILE A 21 36.92 2.46 0.48
CA ILE A 21 36.61 2.52 1.92
C ILE A 21 35.78 3.77 2.28
N THR A 22 34.83 3.58 3.18
CA THR A 22 34.13 4.65 3.88
C THR A 22 34.43 4.57 5.37
N PHE A 23 34.58 5.73 6.01
CA PHE A 23 34.73 5.82 7.46
C PHE A 23 33.42 6.32 8.07
N GLY A 24 32.71 5.44 8.77
CA GLY A 24 31.48 5.81 9.46
C GLY A 24 31.82 6.66 10.68
N THR A 25 31.51 7.95 10.65
CA THR A 25 31.78 8.88 11.76
C THR A 25 30.65 8.92 12.78
N LEU A 26 30.96 9.32 14.01
CA LEU A 26 29.97 9.50 15.08
C LEU A 26 29.12 10.76 14.85
N GLY A 27 27.96 10.60 14.20
CA GLY A 27 26.90 11.61 14.20
C GLY A 27 26.32 11.82 15.62
N ALA A 28 25.78 13.01 15.89
CA ALA A 28 25.38 13.46 17.23
C ALA A 28 24.56 12.43 18.04
N LYS A 29 23.51 11.84 17.44
CA LYS A 29 22.67 10.81 18.07
C LYS A 29 23.42 9.52 18.42
N ALA A 30 24.39 9.13 17.61
CA ALA A 30 25.22 7.96 17.85
C ALA A 30 26.21 8.21 18.99
N ALA A 31 26.87 9.37 18.98
CA ALA A 31 27.77 9.78 20.06
C ALA A 31 27.06 9.76 21.43
N VAL A 32 25.89 10.39 21.56
CA VAL A 32 25.08 10.39 22.80
C VAL A 32 24.70 8.97 23.23
N ARG A 33 24.29 8.10 22.31
CA ARG A 33 23.90 6.71 22.61
C ARG A 33 25.08 5.83 23.02
N ASP A 34 26.22 5.94 22.34
CA ASP A 34 27.41 5.15 22.66
C ASP A 34 28.06 5.60 23.97
N VAL A 35 28.12 6.91 24.23
CA VAL A 35 28.60 7.47 25.52
C VAL A 35 27.66 7.07 26.66
N GLY A 36 26.34 7.23 26.50
CA GLY A 36 25.38 6.82 27.53
C GLY A 36 25.48 5.34 27.89
N ARG A 37 25.68 4.47 26.88
CA ARG A 37 25.96 3.04 27.08
C ARG A 37 27.30 2.79 27.79
N ALA A 38 28.35 3.54 27.46
CA ALA A 38 29.66 3.41 28.11
C ALA A 38 29.65 3.87 29.58
N TYR A 39 28.82 4.87 29.92
CA TYR A 39 28.59 5.33 31.29
C TYR A 39 27.61 4.43 32.08
N GLY A 40 26.93 3.49 31.43
CA GLY A 40 25.97 2.58 32.07
C GLY A 40 24.62 3.22 32.44
N VAL A 41 24.30 4.39 31.87
CA VAL A 41 23.04 5.11 32.11
C VAL A 41 21.89 4.45 31.35
N ASP A 42 20.68 4.51 31.91
CA ASP A 42 19.49 3.89 31.34
C ASP A 42 19.26 4.28 29.87
N LEU A 43 19.13 3.24 29.03
CA LEU A 43 18.91 3.39 27.59
C LEU A 43 17.58 4.08 27.28
N ALA A 44 16.56 4.04 28.13
CA ALA A 44 15.32 4.79 27.89
C ALA A 44 15.58 6.31 27.96
N LEU A 45 16.21 6.77 29.04
CA LEU A 45 16.61 8.17 29.24
C LEU A 45 17.59 8.66 28.16
N VAL A 46 18.60 7.85 27.81
CA VAL A 46 19.57 8.16 26.74
C VAL A 46 18.88 8.23 25.37
N ASN A 47 17.89 7.38 25.10
CA ASN A 47 17.12 7.44 23.86
C ASN A 47 16.17 8.64 23.81
N GLN A 48 15.59 9.09 24.93
CA GLN A 48 14.81 10.32 24.98
C GLN A 48 15.69 11.53 24.58
N ALA A 49 16.86 11.67 25.23
CA ALA A 49 17.78 12.77 24.95
C ALA A 49 18.33 12.73 23.50
N ALA A 50 18.68 11.55 22.98
CA ALA A 50 19.10 11.38 21.58
C ALA A 50 17.96 11.55 20.56
N GLY A 51 16.70 11.35 20.97
CA GLY A 51 15.52 11.51 20.13
C GLY A 51 15.20 12.97 19.82
N LEU A 52 15.41 13.86 20.80
CA LEU A 52 15.16 15.31 20.70
C LEU A 52 16.12 16.08 19.79
N ILE A 53 17.24 15.46 19.40
CA ILE A 53 18.15 16.00 18.38
C ILE A 53 17.45 15.82 16.99
N PRO A 54 17.44 16.80 16.08
CA PRO A 54 16.91 16.59 14.72
C PRO A 54 17.86 15.72 13.88
N THR A 55 17.37 15.18 12.77
CA THR A 55 18.22 14.49 11.78
C THR A 55 18.39 15.39 10.56
N GLU A 56 19.53 16.09 10.47
CA GLU A 56 19.81 17.06 9.40
C GLU A 56 20.92 16.57 8.45
N PRO A 57 20.90 16.90 7.14
CA PRO A 57 21.94 16.50 6.18
C PRO A 57 23.33 17.09 6.47
N LYS A 58 23.41 18.18 7.23
CA LYS A 58 24.64 18.78 7.75
C LYS A 58 24.51 18.91 9.27
N PRO A 59 24.94 17.90 10.05
CA PRO A 59 24.72 17.90 11.49
C PRO A 59 25.50 19.04 12.17
N LYS A 60 24.80 19.85 12.94
CA LYS A 60 25.36 20.91 13.81
C LYS A 60 26.13 20.28 14.98
N PRO A 61 27.00 21.03 15.69
CA PRO A 61 27.55 20.60 16.97
C PRO A 61 26.44 20.31 18.00
N ILE A 62 26.63 19.31 18.85
CA ILE A 62 25.67 18.92 19.91
C ILE A 62 25.21 20.11 20.76
N HIS A 63 26.11 21.02 21.15
CA HIS A 63 25.73 22.21 21.93
C HIS A 63 24.72 23.11 21.21
N THR A 64 24.82 23.27 19.89
CA THR A 64 23.85 24.05 19.11
C THR A 64 22.46 23.40 19.13
N TYR A 65 22.36 22.07 19.15
CA TYR A 65 21.08 21.39 19.33
C TYR A 65 20.50 21.54 20.75
N ILE A 66 21.36 21.63 21.76
CA ILE A 66 20.95 21.93 23.14
C ILE A 66 20.44 23.38 23.25
N GLU A 67 20.99 24.32 22.47
CA GLU A 67 20.51 25.71 22.38
C GLU A 67 19.22 25.85 21.56
N ASP A 68 19.14 25.21 20.39
CA ASP A 68 17.99 25.25 19.46
C ASP A 68 16.72 24.60 20.04
N ASN A 69 16.84 23.56 20.88
CA ASN A 69 15.71 22.80 21.42
C ASN A 69 15.49 23.05 22.94
N PRO A 70 14.43 23.76 23.35
CA PRO A 70 14.13 24.05 24.76
C PRO A 70 13.92 22.81 25.66
N GLU A 71 13.41 21.70 25.12
CA GLU A 71 13.19 20.47 25.89
C GLU A 71 14.53 19.75 26.15
N LEU A 72 15.40 19.70 25.14
CA LEU A 72 16.75 19.18 25.28
C LEU A 72 17.59 20.06 26.24
N ASN A 73 17.44 21.39 26.14
CA ASN A 73 18.03 22.36 27.06
C ASN A 73 17.61 22.11 28.52
N LYS A 74 16.33 21.79 28.73
CA LYS A 74 15.77 21.46 30.04
C LYS A 74 16.35 20.16 30.59
N LEU A 75 16.38 19.08 29.81
CA LEU A 75 16.99 17.80 30.25
C LEU A 75 18.48 17.98 30.60
N TYR A 76 19.24 18.65 29.74
CA TYR A 76 20.66 18.97 29.95
C TYR A 76 20.92 19.81 31.22
N LYS A 77 19.98 20.67 31.63
CA LYS A 77 20.08 21.47 32.87
C LYS A 77 19.53 20.77 34.12
N GLN A 78 18.66 19.78 33.97
CA GLN A 78 17.99 19.11 35.10
C GLN A 78 18.61 17.76 35.48
N ASN A 79 19.34 17.11 34.56
CA ASN A 79 19.97 15.82 34.80
C ASN A 79 21.49 15.90 34.50
N GLU A 80 22.31 15.76 35.55
CA GLU A 80 23.77 15.82 35.47
C GLU A 80 24.40 14.63 34.72
N GLU A 81 23.74 13.47 34.65
CA GLU A 81 24.20 12.33 33.84
C GLU A 81 24.05 12.64 32.35
N ILE A 82 22.88 13.15 31.93
CA ILE A 82 22.62 13.57 30.55
C ILE A 82 23.56 14.71 30.14
N LYS A 83 23.85 15.65 31.04
CA LYS A 83 24.83 16.71 30.85
C LYS A 83 26.23 16.15 30.57
N GLN A 84 26.74 15.26 31.43
CA GLN A 84 28.04 14.61 31.23
C GLN A 84 28.10 13.80 29.93
N ILE A 85 27.02 13.06 29.59
CA ILE A 85 26.91 12.32 28.33
C ILE A 85 26.97 13.28 27.14
N MET A 86 26.26 14.41 27.18
CA MET A 86 26.23 15.40 26.08
C MET A 86 27.58 16.08 25.88
N ASP A 87 28.26 16.50 26.95
CA ASP A 87 29.56 17.17 26.88
C ASP A 87 30.64 16.23 26.31
N VAL A 88 30.67 14.98 26.77
CA VAL A 88 31.60 13.96 26.24
C VAL A 88 31.22 13.59 24.80
N ALA A 89 29.93 13.43 24.48
CA ALA A 89 29.47 13.14 23.13
C ALA A 89 29.79 14.27 22.13
N ALA A 90 29.75 15.54 22.57
CA ALA A 90 30.18 16.68 21.75
C ALA A 90 31.68 16.59 21.38
N SER A 91 32.54 16.13 22.30
CA SER A 91 33.97 15.92 22.03
C SER A 91 34.25 14.73 21.08
N LEU A 92 33.34 13.76 21.00
CA LEU A 92 33.45 12.57 20.15
C LEU A 92 32.69 12.67 18.83
N GLN A 93 31.93 13.75 18.62
CA GLN A 93 31.19 14.00 17.39
C GLN A 93 32.16 14.13 16.20
N GLY A 94 31.87 13.40 15.12
CA GLY A 94 32.69 13.36 13.90
C GLY A 94 33.89 12.42 13.94
N VAL A 95 34.21 11.80 15.09
CA VAL A 95 35.29 10.79 15.16
C VAL A 95 34.92 9.54 14.35
N SER A 96 35.87 9.01 13.58
CA SER A 96 35.71 7.77 12.81
C SER A 96 35.52 6.56 13.73
N ARG A 97 34.34 5.91 13.65
CA ARG A 97 33.97 4.76 14.48
C ARG A 97 34.43 3.42 13.89
N HIS A 98 34.29 3.25 12.58
CA HIS A 98 34.56 1.99 11.88
C HIS A 98 34.86 2.21 10.39
N ALA A 99 35.58 1.27 9.80
CA ALA A 99 35.72 1.13 8.36
C ALA A 99 34.53 0.35 7.78
N SER A 100 34.02 0.81 6.66
CA SER A 100 32.96 0.22 5.85
C SER A 100 33.35 0.27 4.37
N VAL A 101 32.60 -0.39 3.50
CA VAL A 101 32.79 -0.35 2.05
C VAL A 101 31.81 0.65 1.42
N HIS A 102 32.23 1.41 0.40
CA HIS A 102 31.36 2.30 -0.36
C HIS A 102 30.36 1.48 -1.17
N ALA A 103 29.05 1.70 -0.97
CA ALA A 103 27.98 0.85 -1.51
C ALA A 103 27.96 0.70 -3.04
N ALA A 104 28.58 1.63 -3.77
CA ALA A 104 28.69 1.61 -5.23
C ALA A 104 30.14 1.77 -5.76
N GLY A 105 31.09 2.17 -4.91
CA GLY A 105 32.31 2.84 -5.37
C GLY A 105 33.47 1.88 -5.60
N VAL A 106 33.98 1.84 -6.83
CA VAL A 106 35.07 0.97 -7.25
C VAL A 106 36.18 1.81 -7.90
N ILE A 107 37.43 1.52 -7.54
CA ILE A 107 38.61 2.04 -8.23
C ILE A 107 39.06 1.02 -9.27
N VAL A 108 39.46 1.51 -10.45
CA VAL A 108 40.11 0.72 -11.51
C VAL A 108 41.45 1.38 -11.86
N ALA A 109 42.53 0.59 -11.93
CA ALA A 109 43.87 1.07 -12.26
C ALA A 109 44.47 0.39 -13.50
N ASP A 110 45.50 1.01 -14.09
CA ASP A 110 46.30 0.46 -15.19
C ASP A 110 47.29 -0.62 -14.70
N LYS A 111 47.70 -0.51 -13.43
CA LYS A 111 48.68 -1.35 -12.72
C LYS A 111 48.10 -1.95 -11.43
N PRO A 112 48.80 -2.88 -10.76
CA PRO A 112 48.42 -3.34 -9.43
C PRO A 112 48.22 -2.16 -8.47
N LEU A 113 47.08 -2.10 -7.77
CA LEU A 113 46.70 -0.96 -6.93
C LEU A 113 47.69 -0.68 -5.80
N VAL A 114 48.44 -1.70 -5.37
CA VAL A 114 49.52 -1.60 -4.37
C VAL A 114 50.71 -0.75 -4.80
N GLU A 115 50.86 -0.42 -6.10
CA GLU A 115 51.83 0.60 -6.55
C GLU A 115 51.39 2.03 -6.22
N TYR A 116 50.09 2.26 -6.01
CA TYR A 116 49.50 3.59 -5.84
C TYR A 116 48.96 3.84 -4.43
N ILE A 117 48.30 2.84 -3.83
CA ILE A 117 47.56 2.99 -2.56
C ILE A 117 47.65 1.74 -1.65
N PRO A 118 47.64 1.92 -0.32
CA PRO A 118 47.46 0.82 0.62
C PRO A 118 46.04 0.25 0.55
N LEU A 119 45.94 -1.08 0.73
CA LEU A 119 44.70 -1.86 0.61
C LEU A 119 44.38 -2.63 1.90
N SER A 120 43.11 -2.94 2.12
CA SER A 120 42.61 -3.88 3.11
C SER A 120 41.89 -5.04 2.44
N ARG A 121 41.79 -6.18 3.12
CA ARG A 121 40.79 -7.21 2.81
C ARG A 121 39.44 -6.80 3.41
N GLN A 122 38.35 -7.38 2.92
CA GLN A 122 37.07 -7.30 3.63
C GLN A 122 37.11 -8.13 4.92
N ALA A 123 36.35 -7.71 5.94
CA ALA A 123 36.31 -8.39 7.25
C ALA A 123 35.43 -9.67 7.26
N LYS A 124 34.79 -9.97 6.14
CA LYS A 124 34.16 -11.25 5.84
C LYS A 124 34.68 -11.71 4.48
N ASP A 125 35.28 -12.89 4.43
CA ASP A 125 35.40 -13.63 3.17
C ASP A 125 34.00 -14.20 2.85
N ASP A 126 33.22 -13.42 2.10
CA ASP A 126 31.96 -13.84 1.50
C ASP A 126 32.26 -14.24 0.05
N ASP A 127 32.34 -15.56 -0.19
CA ASP A 127 32.66 -16.15 -1.51
C ASP A 127 31.69 -15.70 -2.63
N SER A 128 30.56 -15.06 -2.31
CA SER A 128 29.66 -14.44 -3.28
C SER A 128 30.14 -13.08 -3.82
N THR A 129 31.33 -12.59 -3.42
CA THR A 129 31.83 -11.25 -3.78
C THR A 129 33.21 -11.27 -4.47
N SER A 130 33.27 -10.83 -5.73
CA SER A 130 34.54 -10.74 -6.48
C SER A 130 35.51 -9.65 -5.97
N LEU A 131 35.02 -8.67 -5.21
CA LEU A 131 35.84 -7.57 -4.66
C LEU A 131 36.47 -7.95 -3.30
N LYS A 132 37.48 -8.80 -3.35
CA LYS A 132 38.27 -9.22 -2.17
C LYS A 132 39.09 -8.08 -1.53
N GLN A 133 39.26 -6.98 -2.26
CA GLN A 133 40.10 -5.83 -1.89
C GLN A 133 39.28 -4.55 -1.68
N VAL A 134 39.69 -3.78 -0.69
CA VAL A 134 39.19 -2.44 -0.38
C VAL A 134 40.38 -1.48 -0.31
N THR A 135 40.23 -0.21 -0.69
CA THR A 135 41.23 0.83 -0.41
C THR A 135 41.42 1.03 1.10
N GLN A 136 42.53 1.62 1.55
CA GLN A 136 42.61 2.24 2.89
C GLN A 136 42.44 3.76 2.85
N PHE A 137 42.58 4.37 1.67
CA PHE A 137 42.34 5.79 1.44
C PHE A 137 40.89 6.05 1.00
N PRO A 138 40.23 7.11 1.52
CA PRO A 138 38.86 7.46 1.15
C PRO A 138 38.79 8.04 -0.27
N MET A 139 37.57 8.13 -0.81
CA MET A 139 37.25 8.60 -2.17
C MET A 139 38.07 9.82 -2.62
N GLU A 140 38.02 10.93 -1.86
CA GLU A 140 38.69 12.20 -2.20
C GLU A 140 40.22 12.06 -2.34
N THR A 141 40.82 11.16 -1.56
CA THR A 141 42.26 10.85 -1.61
C THR A 141 42.59 10.00 -2.84
N CYS A 142 41.75 9.01 -3.18
CA CYS A 142 41.94 8.22 -4.40
C CYS A 142 41.77 9.07 -5.67
N GLU A 143 40.78 9.97 -5.71
CA GLU A 143 40.55 10.87 -6.83
C GLU A 143 41.68 11.90 -7.00
N SER A 144 42.22 12.45 -5.90
CA SER A 144 43.34 13.40 -5.95
C SER A 144 44.71 12.76 -6.28
N ILE A 145 44.85 11.44 -6.14
CA ILE A 145 45.97 10.66 -6.70
C ILE A 145 45.80 10.46 -8.23
N GLY A 146 44.60 10.70 -8.78
CA GLY A 146 44.29 10.54 -10.20
C GLY A 146 43.80 9.14 -10.61
N LEU A 147 43.38 8.31 -9.64
CA LEU A 147 42.85 6.97 -9.91
C LEU A 147 41.43 7.05 -10.49
N LEU A 148 41.10 6.18 -11.45
CA LEU A 148 39.77 6.14 -12.05
C LEU A 148 38.76 5.53 -11.07
N LYS A 149 37.82 6.35 -10.62
CA LYS A 149 36.62 5.93 -9.88
C LYS A 149 35.48 5.59 -10.86
N VAL A 150 34.75 4.52 -10.56
CA VAL A 150 33.46 4.16 -11.17
C VAL A 150 32.46 3.85 -10.06
N ASP A 151 31.26 4.45 -10.10
CA ASP A 151 30.16 4.11 -9.18
C ASP A 151 29.15 3.17 -9.88
N PHE A 152 29.02 1.96 -9.36
CA PHE A 152 28.04 0.94 -9.79
C PHE A 152 26.81 0.94 -8.87
N LEU A 153 25.90 1.90 -9.04
CA LEU A 153 24.70 2.01 -8.21
C LEU A 153 23.71 0.85 -8.49
N GLY A 154 23.12 0.31 -7.42
CA GLY A 154 21.95 -0.56 -7.49
C GLY A 154 20.66 0.25 -7.32
N LEU A 155 19.96 0.53 -8.42
CA LEU A 155 18.68 1.27 -8.40
C LEU A 155 17.50 0.32 -8.55
N SER A 156 16.77 0.08 -7.45
CA SER A 156 15.64 -0.87 -7.40
C SER A 156 14.56 -0.60 -8.46
N THR A 157 14.36 0.66 -8.85
CA THR A 157 13.43 1.06 -9.91
C THR A 157 13.73 0.39 -11.26
N LEU A 158 15.00 0.20 -11.61
CA LEU A 158 15.35 -0.49 -12.85
C LEU A 158 15.03 -1.99 -12.77
N THR A 159 15.14 -2.59 -11.59
CA THR A 159 14.70 -3.97 -11.32
C THR A 159 13.18 -4.10 -11.38
N ILE A 160 12.43 -3.14 -10.84
CA ILE A 160 10.96 -3.07 -10.93
C ILE A 160 10.52 -2.98 -12.39
N MET A 161 11.04 -2.00 -13.14
CA MET A 161 10.70 -1.81 -14.55
C MET A 161 11.10 -3.00 -15.42
N ARG A 162 12.22 -3.68 -15.12
CA ARG A 162 12.59 -4.93 -15.79
C ARG A 162 11.59 -6.05 -15.49
N ARG A 163 11.30 -6.33 -14.21
CA ARG A 163 10.33 -7.36 -13.80
C ARG A 163 8.92 -7.08 -14.35
N ALA A 164 8.49 -5.83 -14.38
CA ALA A 164 7.23 -5.42 -15.03
C ALA A 164 7.27 -5.73 -16.53
N SER A 165 8.37 -5.42 -17.22
CA SER A 165 8.56 -5.74 -18.64
C SER A 165 8.58 -7.26 -18.89
N ASP A 166 9.15 -8.06 -17.98
CA ASP A 166 9.13 -9.53 -18.03
C ASP A 166 7.70 -10.10 -17.86
N LEU A 167 6.91 -9.55 -16.92
CA LEU A 167 5.50 -9.91 -16.75
C LEU A 167 4.65 -9.49 -17.96
N ILE A 168 4.88 -8.30 -18.52
CA ILE A 168 4.19 -7.83 -19.73
C ILE A 168 4.55 -8.72 -20.93
N GLN A 169 5.82 -9.13 -21.07
CA GLN A 169 6.23 -10.05 -22.12
C GLN A 169 5.59 -11.44 -21.95
N LYS A 170 5.52 -11.94 -20.72
CA LYS A 170 4.88 -13.23 -20.38
C LYS A 170 3.38 -13.26 -20.70
N HIS A 171 2.64 -12.21 -20.31
CA HIS A 171 1.17 -12.21 -20.33
C HIS A 171 0.56 -11.52 -21.56
N HIS A 172 1.29 -10.61 -22.23
CA HIS A 172 0.82 -9.86 -23.41
C HIS A 172 1.68 -10.08 -24.67
N GLY A 173 2.83 -10.75 -24.56
CA GLY A 173 3.78 -10.94 -25.68
C GLY A 173 4.57 -9.67 -26.06
N LEU A 174 4.30 -8.52 -25.41
CA LEU A 174 4.92 -7.24 -25.72
C LEU A 174 6.28 -7.10 -25.02
N THR A 175 7.32 -6.77 -25.79
CA THR A 175 8.70 -6.72 -25.27
C THR A 175 9.12 -5.27 -24.99
N TYR A 176 9.06 -4.87 -23.72
CA TYR A 176 9.53 -3.56 -23.27
C TYR A 176 10.99 -3.59 -22.77
N THR A 177 11.71 -2.49 -22.99
CA THR A 177 13.07 -2.21 -22.53
C THR A 177 13.21 -0.73 -22.17
N MET A 178 14.26 -0.37 -21.43
CA MET A 178 14.53 1.04 -21.09
C MET A 178 14.68 1.94 -22.32
N ASP A 179 15.08 1.38 -23.47
CA ASP A 179 15.28 2.09 -24.73
C ASP A 179 13.98 2.29 -25.53
N ASN A 180 12.89 1.56 -25.22
CA ASN A 180 11.66 1.56 -26.02
C ASN A 180 10.37 1.92 -25.26
N ILE A 181 10.38 2.03 -23.92
CA ILE A 181 9.23 2.54 -23.16
C ILE A 181 9.10 4.05 -23.45
N PRO A 182 7.96 4.54 -23.97
CA PRO A 182 7.79 5.95 -24.32
C PRO A 182 7.93 6.90 -23.11
N TYR A 183 8.66 8.00 -23.33
CA TYR A 183 8.75 9.14 -22.40
C TYR A 183 8.61 10.50 -23.11
N ARG A 184 8.49 10.48 -24.44
CA ARG A 184 8.28 11.61 -25.36
C ARG A 184 7.43 11.13 -26.54
N PRO A 185 6.70 12.01 -27.23
CA PRO A 185 5.98 11.66 -28.45
C PRO A 185 6.89 10.98 -29.47
N THR A 186 6.39 9.88 -30.01
CA THR A 186 7.06 8.93 -30.89
C THR A 186 6.68 9.11 -32.35
N GLY A 187 5.53 9.76 -32.62
CA GLY A 187 4.90 9.82 -33.93
C GLY A 187 4.01 8.61 -34.23
N ASN A 188 3.91 7.65 -33.31
CA ASN A 188 2.94 6.56 -33.35
C ASN A 188 1.74 6.94 -32.47
N ALA A 189 0.60 7.24 -33.10
CA ALA A 189 -0.60 7.75 -32.43
C ALA A 189 -1.02 6.93 -31.20
N LEU A 190 -0.90 5.59 -31.24
CA LEU A 190 -1.27 4.73 -30.10
C LEU A 190 -0.28 4.87 -28.93
N GLN A 191 1.03 4.95 -29.22
CA GLN A 191 2.04 5.15 -28.17
C GLN A 191 1.98 6.56 -27.58
N ASP A 192 1.57 7.54 -28.38
CA ASP A 192 1.45 8.94 -27.99
C ASP A 192 0.17 9.16 -27.16
N GLU A 193 -0.96 8.54 -27.51
CA GLU A 193 -2.17 8.45 -26.67
C GLU A 193 -1.87 7.75 -25.33
N MET A 194 -1.13 6.64 -25.35
CA MET A 194 -0.68 5.96 -24.14
C MET A 194 0.22 6.87 -23.27
N LEU A 195 1.08 7.68 -23.89
CA LEU A 195 1.93 8.63 -23.18
C LEU A 195 1.13 9.79 -22.57
N GLU A 196 0.11 10.31 -23.27
CA GLU A 196 -0.82 11.31 -22.72
C GLU A 196 -1.57 10.78 -21.49
N ALA A 197 -2.01 9.51 -21.52
CA ALA A 197 -2.60 8.87 -20.34
C ALA A 197 -1.62 8.78 -19.14
N ALA A 198 -0.32 8.61 -19.39
CA ALA A 198 0.71 8.64 -18.33
C ALA A 198 0.91 10.06 -17.76
N PHE A 199 0.87 11.10 -18.60
CA PHE A 199 0.87 12.50 -18.13
C PHE A 199 -0.41 12.88 -17.37
N HIS A 200 -1.56 12.31 -17.73
CA HIS A 200 -2.81 12.46 -17.00
C HIS A 200 -2.75 11.78 -15.61
N LEU A 201 -2.18 10.58 -15.49
CA LEU A 201 -1.90 9.91 -14.21
C LEU A 201 -0.99 10.78 -13.31
N LEU A 202 0.10 11.31 -13.87
CA LEU A 202 0.99 12.24 -13.16
C LEU A 202 0.23 13.51 -12.73
N SER A 203 -0.61 14.08 -13.59
CA SER A 203 -1.42 15.28 -13.33
C SER A 203 -2.53 15.09 -12.29
N LYS A 204 -2.98 13.85 -12.03
CA LYS A 204 -3.87 13.53 -10.92
C LYS A 204 -3.15 13.37 -9.58
N GLY A 205 -1.82 13.24 -9.58
CA GLY A 205 -1.08 12.85 -8.38
C GLY A 205 -1.20 11.35 -8.06
N ASP A 206 -1.62 10.51 -9.00
CA ASP A 206 -1.75 9.04 -8.85
C ASP A 206 -0.38 8.32 -8.79
N THR A 207 0.62 8.91 -8.12
CA THR A 207 2.04 8.60 -8.29
C THR A 207 2.63 7.65 -7.25
N VAL A 208 1.80 6.98 -6.44
CA VAL A 208 2.25 5.89 -5.55
C VAL A 208 2.99 4.84 -6.40
N GLY A 209 4.23 4.50 -6.04
CA GLY A 209 5.09 3.59 -6.81
C GLY A 209 5.80 4.20 -8.02
N VAL A 210 5.54 5.46 -8.39
CA VAL A 210 6.14 6.14 -9.56
C VAL A 210 7.42 6.88 -9.14
N PHE A 211 8.51 6.66 -9.88
CA PHE A 211 9.87 7.04 -9.43
C PHE A 211 10.07 8.54 -9.20
N GLN A 212 10.81 8.91 -8.14
CA GLN A 212 11.03 10.26 -7.61
C GLN A 212 9.78 10.99 -7.06
N VAL A 213 8.56 10.60 -7.46
CA VAL A 213 7.35 11.39 -7.24
C VAL A 213 6.35 10.78 -6.27
N GLU A 214 6.71 9.73 -5.53
CA GLU A 214 5.85 9.01 -4.57
C GLU A 214 5.41 9.83 -3.33
N SER A 215 6.04 10.99 -3.04
CA SER A 215 5.78 11.73 -1.80
C SER A 215 4.52 12.62 -1.89
N THR A 216 3.74 12.70 -0.81
CA THR A 216 2.44 13.41 -0.76
C THR A 216 2.53 14.90 -1.15
N GLY A 217 3.60 15.59 -0.77
CA GLY A 217 3.82 16.98 -1.19
C GLY A 217 4.23 17.13 -2.67
N MET A 218 4.87 16.12 -3.26
CA MET A 218 5.12 16.08 -4.71
C MET A 218 3.82 15.70 -5.47
N GLN A 219 3.00 14.80 -4.93
CA GLN A 219 1.66 14.50 -5.46
C GLN A 219 0.80 15.76 -5.51
N GLN A 220 0.83 16.58 -4.46
CA GLN A 220 0.17 17.88 -4.44
C GLN A 220 0.76 18.85 -5.50
N MET A 221 2.10 18.96 -5.58
CA MET A 221 2.76 19.76 -6.62
C MET A 221 2.34 19.34 -8.04
N LEU A 222 2.24 18.04 -8.34
CA LEU A 222 1.88 17.56 -9.67
C LEU A 222 0.39 17.79 -9.98
N ARG A 223 -0.50 17.71 -8.98
CA ARG A 223 -1.91 18.12 -9.10
C ARG A 223 -2.09 19.61 -9.42
N GLU A 224 -1.23 20.45 -8.84
CA GLU A 224 -1.20 21.89 -9.10
C GLU A 224 -0.53 22.22 -10.45
N MET A 225 0.55 21.51 -10.82
CA MET A 225 1.28 21.75 -12.07
C MET A 225 0.54 21.24 -13.30
N ARG A 226 -0.09 20.06 -13.22
CA ARG A 226 -0.74 19.36 -14.34
C ARG A 226 0.21 19.15 -15.53
N PRO A 227 1.35 18.43 -15.34
CA PRO A 227 2.37 18.21 -16.36
C PRO A 227 1.80 17.55 -17.62
N THR A 228 1.96 18.21 -18.77
CA THR A 228 1.55 17.69 -20.09
C THR A 228 2.72 17.29 -20.97
N LYS A 229 3.96 17.61 -20.55
CA LYS A 229 5.19 17.36 -21.33
C LYS A 229 6.32 16.88 -20.42
N PHE A 230 7.28 16.19 -21.01
CA PHE A 230 8.49 15.69 -20.34
C PHE A 230 9.23 16.80 -19.59
N GLU A 231 9.37 17.97 -20.21
CA GLU A 231 10.02 19.17 -19.67
C GLU A 231 9.42 19.61 -18.32
N ASN A 232 8.11 19.42 -18.11
CA ASN A 232 7.46 19.76 -16.83
C ASN A 232 7.91 18.82 -15.70
N ILE A 233 8.19 17.55 -16.01
CA ILE A 233 8.69 16.57 -15.02
C ILE A 233 10.16 16.84 -14.68
N VAL A 234 10.97 17.24 -15.68
CA VAL A 234 12.35 17.72 -15.46
C VAL A 234 12.35 18.94 -14.51
N ALA A 235 11.43 19.88 -14.75
CA ALA A 235 11.25 21.06 -13.90
C ALA A 235 10.74 20.70 -12.50
N ALA A 236 9.81 19.75 -12.36
CA ALA A 236 9.29 19.31 -11.07
C ALA A 236 10.39 18.69 -10.18
N VAL A 237 11.18 17.77 -10.75
CA VAL A 237 12.32 17.14 -10.06
C VAL A 237 13.41 18.16 -9.69
N ALA A 238 13.55 19.26 -10.44
CA ALA A 238 14.45 20.36 -10.10
C ALA A 238 13.89 21.25 -8.98
N LEU A 239 12.63 21.71 -9.10
CA LEU A 239 12.00 22.74 -8.27
C LEU A 239 11.54 22.28 -6.89
N TYR A 240 11.21 21.00 -6.70
CA TYR A 240 10.67 20.48 -5.43
C TYR A 240 11.76 20.30 -4.35
N ARG A 241 12.36 21.41 -3.91
CA ARG A 241 13.45 21.48 -2.93
C ARG A 241 13.30 22.75 -2.06
N PRO A 242 13.72 22.73 -0.78
CA PRO A 242 13.74 23.92 0.06
C PRO A 242 14.53 25.07 -0.59
N GLY A 243 13.89 26.22 -0.81
CA GLY A 243 14.40 27.31 -1.65
C GLY A 243 13.58 27.48 -2.94
N PRO A 244 13.84 26.72 -4.02
CA PRO A 244 13.13 26.89 -5.30
C PRO A 244 11.64 26.54 -5.25
N MET A 245 11.14 25.85 -4.21
CA MET A 245 9.70 25.58 -4.04
C MET A 245 8.83 26.85 -4.06
N ASP A 246 9.33 27.99 -3.59
CA ASP A 246 8.58 29.25 -3.57
C ASP A 246 8.24 29.76 -4.99
N TYR A 247 8.90 29.25 -6.03
CA TYR A 247 8.66 29.59 -7.44
C TYR A 247 7.69 28.63 -8.16
N ILE A 248 7.28 27.53 -7.52
CA ILE A 248 6.32 26.57 -8.10
C ILE A 248 4.99 27.24 -8.46
N PRO A 249 4.37 28.10 -7.62
CA PRO A 249 3.13 28.78 -7.97
C PRO A 249 3.28 29.68 -9.21
N THR A 250 4.39 30.41 -9.33
CA THR A 250 4.69 31.26 -10.51
C THR A 250 4.97 30.42 -11.76
N TYR A 251 5.66 29.29 -11.63
CA TYR A 251 5.85 28.35 -12.73
C TYR A 251 4.49 27.82 -13.24
N ASN A 252 3.62 27.37 -12.33
CA ASN A 252 2.30 26.82 -12.65
C ASN A 252 1.39 27.88 -13.29
N ALA A 253 1.27 29.07 -12.70
CA ALA A 253 0.44 30.16 -13.23
C ALA A 253 0.87 30.59 -14.65
N ARG A 254 2.19 30.62 -14.94
CA ARG A 254 2.69 30.90 -16.28
C ARG A 254 2.50 29.74 -17.25
N MET A 255 2.65 28.50 -16.77
CA MET A 255 2.40 27.28 -17.54
C MET A 255 0.93 27.16 -17.97
N HIS A 256 -0.01 27.61 -17.14
CA HIS A 256 -1.45 27.62 -17.42
C HIS A 256 -1.91 28.86 -18.19
N GLY A 257 -1.05 29.86 -18.37
CA GLY A 257 -1.34 31.12 -19.07
C GLY A 257 -2.06 32.18 -18.23
N GLU A 258 -2.15 31.98 -16.91
CA GLU A 258 -2.74 32.91 -15.94
C GLU A 258 -1.80 34.11 -15.67
N GLU A 259 -0.48 33.90 -15.69
CA GLU A 259 0.52 34.95 -15.62
C GLU A 259 1.28 35.10 -16.96
N VAL A 260 1.35 36.32 -17.47
CA VAL A 260 2.12 36.64 -18.69
C VAL A 260 3.63 36.56 -18.42
N VAL A 261 4.31 35.62 -19.06
CA VAL A 261 5.78 35.50 -19.04
C VAL A 261 6.42 36.80 -19.52
N LYS A 262 7.35 37.34 -18.73
CA LYS A 262 8.15 38.53 -19.07
C LYS A 262 9.62 38.18 -18.95
N TYR A 263 10.38 38.46 -20.01
CA TYR A 263 11.84 38.30 -20.04
C TYR A 263 12.51 39.66 -19.88
N HIS A 264 13.66 39.72 -19.20
CA HIS A 264 14.48 40.94 -19.12
C HIS A 264 15.11 41.34 -20.47
N HIS A 265 15.24 40.39 -21.40
CA HIS A 265 15.72 40.62 -22.76
C HIS A 265 15.14 39.57 -23.71
N GLN A 266 14.91 39.93 -24.98
CA GLN A 266 14.30 39.01 -25.96
C GLN A 266 15.12 37.73 -26.17
N ARG A 267 16.46 37.79 -26.10
CA ARG A 267 17.32 36.61 -26.30
C ARG A 267 17.34 35.65 -25.12
N LEU A 268 16.71 35.99 -23.99
CA LEU A 268 16.44 35.03 -22.90
C LEU A 268 15.28 34.08 -23.26
N GLU A 269 14.37 34.47 -24.16
CA GLU A 269 13.21 33.65 -24.54
C GLU A 269 13.64 32.28 -25.09
N SER A 270 14.65 32.23 -25.95
CA SER A 270 15.17 30.98 -26.52
C SER A 270 15.90 30.06 -25.51
N ILE A 271 16.14 30.54 -24.28
CA ILE A 271 16.83 29.80 -23.20
C ILE A 271 15.85 29.45 -22.07
N LEU A 272 14.87 30.33 -21.80
CA LEU A 272 13.97 30.26 -20.65
C LEU A 272 12.51 29.96 -21.01
N ALA A 273 12.13 29.85 -22.29
CA ALA A 273 10.76 29.48 -22.68
C ALA A 273 10.31 28.11 -22.14
N GLU A 274 11.24 27.15 -22.06
CA GLU A 274 10.99 25.81 -21.47
C GLU A 274 10.61 25.87 -19.98
N THR A 275 11.05 26.92 -19.29
CA THR A 275 10.85 27.13 -17.85
C THR A 275 10.05 28.40 -17.57
N TYR A 276 9.27 28.87 -18.55
CA TYR A 276 8.36 30.02 -18.44
C TYR A 276 9.04 31.28 -17.87
N GLY A 277 10.26 31.57 -18.31
CA GLY A 277 11.04 32.74 -17.89
C GLY A 277 11.70 32.63 -16.51
N ILE A 278 11.67 31.46 -15.86
CA ILE A 278 12.33 31.21 -14.56
C ILE A 278 13.66 30.49 -14.81
N MET A 279 14.76 30.90 -14.16
CA MET A 279 16.04 30.20 -14.27
C MET A 279 16.06 28.97 -13.33
N VAL A 280 15.79 27.79 -13.87
CA VAL A 280 15.73 26.53 -13.08
C VAL A 280 17.04 25.74 -13.18
N TYR A 281 17.72 25.83 -14.33
CA TYR A 281 18.84 24.96 -14.65
C TYR A 281 20.20 25.66 -14.63
N GLN A 282 21.24 24.94 -14.22
CA GLN A 282 22.63 25.37 -14.27
C GLN A 282 23.10 25.64 -15.71
N GLU A 283 22.60 24.84 -16.64
CA GLU A 283 22.82 24.93 -18.07
C GLU A 283 22.19 26.19 -18.67
N GLN A 284 21.04 26.64 -18.14
CA GLN A 284 20.43 27.92 -18.54
C GLN A 284 21.30 29.10 -18.11
N ILE A 285 21.82 29.09 -16.87
CA ILE A 285 22.78 30.10 -16.39
C ILE A 285 24.01 30.16 -17.31
N MET A 286 24.53 28.99 -17.74
CA MET A 286 25.66 28.91 -18.66
C MET A 286 25.32 29.40 -20.08
N GLN A 287 24.13 29.08 -20.59
CA GLN A 287 23.63 29.55 -21.88
C GLN A 287 23.39 31.07 -21.90
N VAL A 288 22.89 31.65 -20.81
CA VAL A 288 22.73 33.11 -20.64
C VAL A 288 24.11 33.79 -20.63
N ALA A 289 25.05 33.30 -19.81
CA ALA A 289 26.41 33.84 -19.74
C ALA A 289 27.14 33.80 -21.10
N SER A 290 26.99 32.71 -21.85
CA SER A 290 27.61 32.56 -23.16
C SER A 290 26.91 33.39 -24.24
N GLY A 291 25.59 33.33 -24.31
CA GLY A 291 24.80 33.97 -25.36
C GLY A 291 24.75 35.49 -25.27
N LEU A 292 24.70 36.06 -24.07
CA LEU A 292 24.53 37.52 -23.86
C LEU A 292 25.82 38.23 -23.41
N PHE A 293 26.74 37.53 -22.75
CA PHE A 293 27.94 38.13 -22.13
C PHE A 293 29.27 37.57 -22.66
N GLY A 294 29.22 36.74 -23.71
CA GLY A 294 30.39 36.35 -24.50
C GLY A 294 31.31 35.31 -23.88
N TYR A 295 30.91 34.69 -22.76
CA TYR A 295 31.67 33.61 -22.13
C TYR A 295 31.76 32.38 -23.05
N SER A 296 32.89 31.68 -23.08
CA SER A 296 32.88 30.28 -23.53
C SER A 296 32.12 29.41 -22.53
N LEU A 297 31.60 28.27 -22.98
CA LEU A 297 30.88 27.34 -22.09
C LEU A 297 31.75 26.85 -20.92
N SER A 298 33.08 26.75 -21.12
CA SER A 298 34.04 26.40 -20.07
C SER A 298 34.17 27.51 -19.01
N GLU A 299 34.26 28.77 -19.42
CA GLU A 299 34.29 29.91 -18.49
C GLU A 299 32.94 30.11 -17.79
N ALA A 300 31.83 29.81 -18.46
CA ALA A 300 30.49 29.87 -17.89
C ALA A 300 30.30 28.84 -16.75
N ASP A 301 30.88 27.63 -16.86
CA ASP A 301 30.92 26.67 -15.75
C ASP A 301 31.83 27.14 -14.60
N LEU A 302 32.97 27.77 -14.90
CA LEU A 302 33.82 28.38 -13.86
C LEU A 302 33.08 29.50 -13.11
N MET A 303 32.34 30.35 -13.83
CA MET A 303 31.48 31.38 -13.25
C MET A 303 30.39 30.75 -12.36
N ARG A 304 29.63 29.76 -12.85
CA ARG A 304 28.65 28.99 -12.06
C ARG A 304 29.27 28.48 -10.75
N ARG A 305 30.44 27.82 -10.83
CA ARG A 305 31.17 27.29 -9.66
C ARG A 305 31.64 28.40 -8.69
N ALA A 306 31.89 29.62 -9.16
CA ALA A 306 32.27 30.76 -8.33
C ALA A 306 31.05 31.35 -7.61
N VAL A 307 29.93 31.56 -8.32
CA VAL A 307 28.68 32.10 -7.75
C VAL A 307 28.14 31.17 -6.66
N SER A 308 28.02 29.86 -6.92
CA SER A 308 27.57 28.88 -5.92
C SER A 308 28.51 28.74 -4.71
N LYS A 309 29.73 29.31 -4.74
CA LYS A 309 30.67 29.36 -3.60
C LYS A 309 30.60 30.67 -2.80
N LYS A 310 29.75 31.63 -3.19
CA LYS A 310 29.53 32.93 -2.50
C LYS A 310 30.79 33.73 -2.15
N LYS A 311 31.84 33.62 -2.96
CA LYS A 311 33.03 34.46 -2.82
C LYS A 311 32.72 35.87 -3.30
N LYS A 312 32.53 36.81 -2.36
CA LYS A 312 32.20 38.23 -2.65
C LYS A 312 33.12 38.87 -3.68
N GLU A 313 34.42 38.63 -3.59
CA GLU A 313 35.40 39.16 -4.56
C GLU A 313 35.19 38.63 -5.98
N ASP A 314 34.82 37.35 -6.14
CA ASP A 314 34.66 36.74 -7.46
C ASP A 314 33.28 37.08 -8.06
N LEU A 315 32.24 37.22 -7.21
CA LEU A 315 30.93 37.76 -7.59
C LEU A 315 31.04 39.17 -8.19
N LEU A 316 31.76 40.08 -7.51
CA LEU A 316 31.94 41.45 -7.98
C LEU A 316 32.64 41.52 -9.35
N LYS A 317 33.73 40.76 -9.54
CA LYS A 317 34.43 40.65 -10.84
C LYS A 317 33.50 40.19 -11.95
N HIS A 318 32.66 39.18 -11.70
CA HIS A 318 31.70 38.71 -12.71
C HIS A 318 30.58 39.73 -12.97
N LYS A 319 30.09 40.47 -11.96
CA LYS A 319 29.10 41.56 -12.15
C LYS A 319 29.67 42.70 -13.01
N GLU A 320 30.92 43.11 -12.75
CA GLU A 320 31.64 44.10 -13.57
C GLU A 320 31.77 43.64 -15.04
N ILE A 321 32.18 42.38 -15.27
CA ILE A 321 32.26 41.80 -16.61
C ILE A 321 30.90 41.78 -17.32
N PHE A 322 29.80 41.47 -16.62
CA PHE A 322 28.45 41.44 -17.22
C PHE A 322 28.01 42.85 -17.65
N ILE A 323 28.17 43.85 -16.77
CA ILE A 323 27.84 45.26 -17.05
C ILE A 323 28.71 45.83 -18.17
N GLU A 324 29.98 45.43 -18.25
CA GLU A 324 30.87 45.86 -19.33
C GLU A 324 30.62 45.14 -20.68
N GLN A 325 30.35 43.85 -20.70
CA GLN A 325 30.29 43.07 -21.96
C GLN A 325 28.90 43.04 -22.60
N GLY A 326 27.82 43.04 -21.81
CA GLY A 326 26.45 43.02 -22.34
C GLY A 326 26.20 44.10 -23.40
N PRO A 327 26.38 45.40 -23.06
CA PRO A 327 26.19 46.51 -24.00
C PRO A 327 27.17 46.52 -25.19
N LYS A 328 28.35 45.88 -25.06
CA LYS A 328 29.36 45.78 -26.13
C LYS A 328 29.02 44.70 -27.16
N LEU A 329 28.38 43.62 -26.72
CA LEU A 329 28.00 42.48 -27.55
C LEU A 329 26.61 42.64 -28.17
N ASP A 330 25.69 43.27 -27.44
CA ASP A 330 24.32 43.51 -27.88
C ASP A 330 23.83 44.86 -27.30
N PRO A 331 23.79 45.95 -28.11
CA PRO A 331 23.41 47.29 -27.61
C PRO A 331 21.99 47.40 -27.03
N THR A 332 21.16 46.37 -27.18
CA THR A 332 19.83 46.29 -26.56
C THR A 332 19.86 45.73 -25.12
N VAL A 333 21.00 45.17 -24.69
CA VAL A 333 21.27 44.78 -23.30
C VAL A 333 21.93 45.99 -22.61
N THR A 334 21.12 46.89 -22.07
CA THR A 334 21.63 48.04 -21.31
C THR A 334 22.27 47.60 -19.99
N SER A 335 23.07 48.46 -19.36
CA SER A 335 23.73 48.15 -18.08
C SER A 335 22.75 47.74 -16.97
N GLU A 336 21.54 48.34 -16.94
CA GLU A 336 20.49 48.00 -15.98
C GLU A 336 19.83 46.64 -16.28
N ILE A 337 19.80 46.21 -17.55
CA ILE A 337 19.34 44.88 -17.95
C ILE A 337 20.42 43.84 -17.61
N ALA A 338 21.69 44.14 -17.88
CA ALA A 338 22.82 43.29 -17.51
C ALA A 338 22.90 43.08 -15.98
N GLU A 339 22.71 44.14 -15.20
CA GLU A 339 22.68 44.09 -13.73
C GLU A 339 21.55 43.19 -13.21
N ARG A 340 20.32 43.34 -13.71
CA ARG A 340 19.18 42.50 -13.31
C ARG A 340 19.38 41.02 -13.67
N ILE A 341 19.88 40.74 -14.88
CA ILE A 341 20.17 39.35 -15.30
C ILE A 341 21.27 38.74 -14.42
N PHE A 342 22.24 39.53 -13.96
CA PHE A 342 23.24 39.06 -13.00
C PHE A 342 22.64 38.81 -11.60
N GLU A 343 21.71 39.65 -11.14
CA GLU A 343 21.02 39.48 -9.85
C GLU A 343 20.13 38.23 -9.83
N ASP A 344 19.42 37.93 -10.93
CA ASP A 344 18.73 36.65 -11.13
C ASP A 344 19.72 35.48 -11.03
N ILE A 345 20.87 35.56 -11.70
CA ILE A 345 21.91 34.52 -11.66
C ILE A 345 22.48 34.34 -10.26
N GLU A 346 22.79 35.41 -9.52
CA GLU A 346 23.30 35.32 -8.14
C GLU A 346 22.27 34.68 -7.20
N PHE A 347 20.98 35.00 -7.37
CA PHE A 347 19.90 34.37 -6.63
C PHE A 347 19.77 32.89 -6.98
N PHE A 348 19.57 32.57 -8.26
CA PHE A 348 19.27 31.21 -8.71
C PHE A 348 20.46 30.26 -8.69
N ALA A 349 21.72 30.71 -8.78
CA ALA A 349 22.90 29.82 -8.68
C ALA A 349 23.08 29.13 -7.31
N ASN A 350 22.24 29.46 -6.33
CA ASN A 350 22.12 28.74 -5.05
C ASN A 350 21.22 27.50 -5.12
N TYR A 351 20.29 27.49 -6.08
CA TYR A 351 19.17 26.55 -6.18
C TYR A 351 19.08 25.85 -7.54
N GLY A 352 19.73 26.42 -8.56
CA GLY A 352 19.72 25.95 -9.94
C GLY A 352 20.25 24.54 -10.03
N PHE A 353 19.50 23.68 -10.70
CA PHE A 353 19.75 22.24 -10.72
C PHE A 353 20.44 21.81 -12.01
N ASN A 354 21.18 20.69 -11.99
CA ASN A 354 21.81 20.14 -13.20
C ASN A 354 20.73 19.46 -14.07
N LYS A 355 20.50 20.00 -15.26
CA LYS A 355 19.42 19.56 -16.16
C LYS A 355 19.65 18.15 -16.67
N SER A 356 20.88 17.73 -16.93
CA SER A 356 21.14 16.35 -17.39
C SER A 356 20.67 15.33 -16.35
N HIS A 357 21.08 15.46 -15.09
CA HIS A 357 20.63 14.58 -14.01
C HIS A 357 19.11 14.66 -13.77
N ALA A 358 18.48 15.83 -13.91
CA ALA A 358 17.02 15.91 -13.82
C ALA A 358 16.34 15.20 -14.99
N ALA A 359 16.86 15.33 -16.21
CA ALA A 359 16.31 14.69 -17.40
C ALA A 359 16.45 13.17 -17.35
N ASP A 360 17.64 12.66 -17.03
CA ASP A 360 17.89 11.21 -16.95
C ASP A 360 16.97 10.54 -15.92
N TYR A 361 16.71 11.20 -14.78
CA TYR A 361 15.78 10.71 -13.76
C TYR A 361 14.31 10.89 -14.18
N ALA A 362 13.97 11.98 -14.88
CA ALA A 362 12.63 12.21 -15.42
C ALA A 362 12.25 11.19 -16.51
N VAL A 363 13.21 10.65 -17.28
CA VAL A 363 12.95 9.51 -18.19
C VAL A 363 12.43 8.32 -17.38
N ILE A 364 13.14 7.92 -16.32
CA ILE A 364 12.72 6.81 -15.46
C ILE A 364 11.36 7.11 -14.79
N THR A 365 11.12 8.34 -14.34
CA THR A 365 9.81 8.77 -13.81
C THR A 365 8.69 8.59 -14.82
N VAL A 366 8.80 9.15 -16.04
CA VAL A 366 7.73 9.06 -17.06
C VAL A 366 7.56 7.62 -17.56
N GLN A 367 8.65 6.86 -17.76
CA GLN A 367 8.56 5.45 -18.13
C GLN A 367 7.89 4.61 -17.02
N SER A 368 8.15 4.90 -15.74
CA SER A 368 7.45 4.24 -14.63
C SER A 368 5.95 4.59 -14.56
N ALA A 369 5.59 5.84 -14.86
CA ALA A 369 4.20 6.27 -14.99
C ALA A 369 3.50 5.61 -16.20
N PHE A 370 4.19 5.44 -17.33
CA PHE A 370 3.68 4.75 -18.51
C PHE A 370 3.37 3.28 -18.21
N LEU A 371 4.31 2.55 -17.57
CA LEU A 371 4.06 1.17 -17.17
C LEU A 371 2.89 1.07 -16.19
N LYS A 372 2.80 1.97 -15.20
CA LYS A 372 1.67 2.00 -14.26
C LYS A 372 0.32 2.31 -14.95
N ALA A 373 0.29 3.22 -15.92
CA ALA A 373 -0.95 3.66 -16.59
C ALA A 373 -1.62 2.54 -17.41
N HIS A 374 -0.83 1.68 -18.07
CA HIS A 374 -1.35 0.68 -19.03
C HIS A 374 -1.25 -0.76 -18.52
N TYR A 375 -0.26 -1.03 -17.69
CA TYR A 375 0.07 -2.35 -17.17
C TYR A 375 0.07 -2.33 -15.63
N ALA A 376 -0.96 -1.71 -15.04
CA ALA A 376 -1.07 -1.53 -13.60
C ALA A 376 -0.91 -2.84 -12.80
N PRO A 377 -1.59 -3.97 -13.13
CA PRO A 377 -1.37 -5.23 -12.42
C PRO A 377 0.09 -5.71 -12.50
N GLU A 378 0.68 -5.70 -13.69
CA GLU A 378 2.04 -6.18 -13.95
C GLU A 378 3.09 -5.29 -13.25
N TYR A 379 2.89 -3.98 -13.26
CA TYR A 379 3.76 -3.00 -12.63
C TYR A 379 3.66 -3.03 -11.10
N MET A 380 2.45 -3.17 -10.55
CA MET A 380 2.24 -3.30 -9.11
C MET A 380 2.75 -4.65 -8.58
N ALA A 381 2.56 -5.76 -9.30
CA ALA A 381 3.17 -7.05 -8.96
C ALA A 381 4.71 -6.96 -8.93
N ALA A 382 5.32 -6.22 -9.87
CA ALA A 382 6.77 -5.97 -9.86
C ALA A 382 7.23 -5.08 -8.70
N LEU A 383 6.45 -4.07 -8.30
CA LEU A 383 6.70 -3.25 -7.10
C LEU A 383 6.67 -4.09 -5.82
N LEU A 384 5.60 -4.87 -5.63
CA LEU A 384 5.42 -5.76 -4.49
C LEU A 384 6.55 -6.80 -4.41
N THR A 385 6.96 -7.35 -5.55
CA THR A 385 8.07 -8.31 -5.65
C THR A 385 9.43 -7.71 -5.27
N VAL A 386 9.70 -6.44 -5.56
CA VAL A 386 11.02 -5.82 -5.28
C VAL A 386 11.10 -5.23 -3.86
N TYR A 387 9.96 -4.97 -3.21
CA TYR A 387 9.89 -4.41 -1.86
C TYR A 387 9.25 -5.36 -0.83
N PHE A 388 9.18 -6.67 -1.10
CA PHE A 388 8.49 -7.65 -0.24
C PHE A 388 9.04 -7.71 1.21
N ASP A 389 10.28 -7.31 1.43
CA ASP A 389 10.96 -7.21 2.72
C ASP A 389 10.62 -5.91 3.48
N ALA A 390 10.16 -4.87 2.78
CA ALA A 390 9.81 -3.57 3.32
C ALA A 390 8.31 -3.47 3.61
N ALA A 391 7.87 -4.04 4.73
CA ALA A 391 6.45 -4.16 5.11
C ALA A 391 5.61 -2.87 4.92
N ASP A 392 6.14 -1.70 5.31
CA ASP A 392 5.44 -0.41 5.15
C ASP A 392 5.14 -0.07 3.68
N LYS A 393 6.07 -0.39 2.78
CA LYS A 393 5.90 -0.26 1.32
C LYS A 393 4.94 -1.31 0.78
N VAL A 394 5.02 -2.56 1.24
CA VAL A 394 4.09 -3.63 0.86
C VAL A 394 2.65 -3.22 1.17
N THR A 395 2.37 -2.78 2.40
CA THR A 395 1.03 -2.29 2.80
C THR A 395 0.59 -1.11 1.93
N THR A 396 1.48 -0.15 1.66
CA THR A 396 1.18 1.02 0.80
C THR A 396 0.82 0.60 -0.64
N TYR A 397 1.58 -0.32 -1.24
CA TYR A 397 1.33 -0.76 -2.62
C TYR A 397 0.13 -1.71 -2.73
N LEU A 398 -0.19 -2.50 -1.69
CA LEU A 398 -1.41 -3.31 -1.64
C LEU A 398 -2.66 -2.42 -1.50
N ALA A 399 -2.61 -1.37 -0.68
CA ALA A 399 -3.67 -0.35 -0.61
C ALA A 399 -3.90 0.35 -1.96
N GLU A 400 -2.81 0.66 -2.68
CA GLU A 400 -2.91 1.20 -4.04
C GLU A 400 -3.51 0.20 -5.04
N CYS A 401 -3.24 -1.11 -4.92
CA CYS A 401 -3.92 -2.13 -5.72
C CYS A 401 -5.43 -2.15 -5.46
N MET A 402 -5.86 -2.06 -4.19
CA MET A 402 -7.29 -2.00 -3.83
C MET A 402 -7.97 -0.73 -4.37
N ARG A 403 -7.30 0.43 -4.27
CA ARG A 403 -7.78 1.71 -4.83
C ARG A 403 -7.90 1.68 -6.36
N LEU A 404 -7.02 0.94 -7.04
CA LEU A 404 -7.05 0.72 -8.49
C LEU A 404 -7.99 -0.44 -8.91
N SER A 405 -8.75 -1.02 -7.96
CA SER A 405 -9.64 -2.16 -8.18
C SER A 405 -8.95 -3.40 -8.80
N ILE A 406 -7.67 -3.60 -8.50
CA ILE A 406 -6.88 -4.76 -8.94
C ILE A 406 -7.10 -5.89 -7.92
N PRO A 407 -7.74 -7.03 -8.27
CA PRO A 407 -7.95 -8.11 -7.32
C PRO A 407 -6.62 -8.74 -6.90
N ILE A 408 -6.46 -9.00 -5.60
CA ILE A 408 -5.32 -9.72 -5.04
C ILE A 408 -5.81 -11.10 -4.61
N LEU A 409 -5.18 -12.17 -5.08
CA LEU A 409 -5.55 -13.54 -4.78
C LEU A 409 -4.64 -14.11 -3.68
N PRO A 410 -5.17 -14.91 -2.72
CA PRO A 410 -4.39 -15.50 -1.65
C PRO A 410 -3.23 -16.36 -2.18
N PRO A 411 -2.16 -16.55 -1.38
CA PRO A 411 -1.13 -17.50 -1.74
C PRO A 411 -1.70 -18.92 -1.87
N SER A 412 -1.18 -19.72 -2.79
CA SER A 412 -1.47 -21.15 -2.92
C SER A 412 -0.19 -21.88 -3.32
N ILE A 413 0.11 -23.02 -2.70
CA ILE A 413 1.30 -23.79 -3.07
C ILE A 413 1.25 -24.30 -4.53
N ASN A 414 0.04 -24.49 -5.05
CA ASN A 414 -0.24 -25.03 -6.40
C ASN A 414 -0.40 -23.95 -7.49
N ALA A 415 -0.54 -22.67 -7.12
CA ALA A 415 -0.73 -21.56 -8.06
C ALA A 415 0.33 -20.45 -7.95
N SER A 416 0.77 -20.09 -6.74
CA SER A 416 1.72 -18.99 -6.53
C SER A 416 3.12 -19.32 -7.03
N ALA A 417 3.78 -18.31 -7.63
CA ALA A 417 5.21 -18.31 -7.82
C ALA A 417 5.95 -17.88 -6.52
N LEU A 418 7.28 -17.85 -6.58
CA LEU A 418 8.10 -17.29 -5.50
C LEU A 418 7.90 -15.78 -5.37
N ASP A 419 7.92 -15.10 -6.52
CA ASP A 419 7.58 -13.69 -6.71
C ASP A 419 6.05 -13.51 -6.93
N PHE A 420 5.55 -12.27 -6.94
CA PHE A 420 4.16 -12.00 -7.36
C PHE A 420 4.02 -12.15 -8.88
N ASP A 421 2.86 -12.64 -9.32
CA ASP A 421 2.56 -12.94 -10.73
C ASP A 421 1.11 -12.58 -11.06
N ILE A 422 0.77 -12.55 -12.35
CA ILE A 422 -0.61 -12.26 -12.82
C ILE A 422 -1.33 -13.57 -13.10
N GLU A 423 -2.58 -13.65 -12.62
CA GLU A 423 -3.52 -14.72 -12.89
C GLU A 423 -4.78 -14.14 -13.53
N TYR A 424 -5.34 -14.85 -14.51
CA TYR A 424 -6.58 -14.46 -15.17
C TYR A 424 -7.75 -15.19 -14.51
N LEU A 425 -8.69 -14.42 -13.97
CA LEU A 425 -9.95 -14.92 -13.45
C LEU A 425 -10.87 -15.39 -14.60
N GLN A 426 -11.96 -16.09 -14.27
CA GLN A 426 -12.86 -16.71 -15.26
C GLN A 426 -13.53 -15.70 -16.21
N ASP A 427 -13.73 -14.47 -15.73
CA ASP A 427 -14.22 -13.29 -16.47
C ASP A 427 -13.15 -12.61 -17.33
N ARG A 428 -11.91 -13.11 -17.29
CA ARG A 428 -10.66 -12.54 -17.85
C ARG A 428 -10.13 -11.29 -17.14
N THR A 429 -10.61 -10.98 -15.94
CA THR A 429 -9.99 -9.94 -15.10
C THR A 429 -8.59 -10.37 -14.68
N ARG A 430 -7.62 -9.46 -14.81
CA ARG A 430 -6.23 -9.65 -14.36
C ARG A 430 -6.16 -9.43 -12.85
N ALA A 431 -5.79 -10.45 -12.11
CA ALA A 431 -5.56 -10.41 -10.67
C ALA A 431 -4.08 -10.67 -10.34
N ILE A 432 -3.62 -10.13 -9.21
CA ILE A 432 -2.26 -10.38 -8.71
C ILE A 432 -2.31 -11.58 -7.75
N ARG A 433 -1.64 -12.69 -8.09
CA ARG A 433 -1.47 -13.83 -7.19
C ARG A 433 -0.34 -13.54 -6.20
N PHE A 434 -0.60 -13.72 -4.91
CA PHE A 434 0.38 -13.43 -3.85
C PHE A 434 1.63 -14.31 -3.99
N GLY A 435 2.82 -13.69 -4.05
CA GLY A 435 4.10 -14.39 -4.15
C GLY A 435 4.53 -15.01 -2.83
N LEU A 436 4.97 -16.27 -2.83
CA LEU A 436 5.25 -16.99 -1.58
C LEU A 436 6.39 -16.37 -0.76
N ALA A 437 7.36 -15.71 -1.39
CA ALA A 437 8.48 -15.07 -0.69
C ALA A 437 8.07 -13.87 0.19
N ALA A 438 6.90 -13.27 -0.06
CA ALA A 438 6.36 -12.16 0.72
C ALA A 438 5.69 -12.61 2.03
N ILE A 439 5.51 -13.91 2.25
CA ILE A 439 4.94 -14.46 3.49
C ILE A 439 6.00 -14.40 4.60
N LYS A 440 5.74 -13.66 5.68
CA LYS A 440 6.70 -13.57 6.79
C LYS A 440 7.03 -14.95 7.35
N ASN A 441 8.29 -15.14 7.69
CA ASN A 441 8.91 -16.41 8.11
C ASN A 441 9.02 -17.52 7.04
N ALA A 442 8.47 -17.36 5.83
CA ALA A 442 8.63 -18.33 4.75
C ALA A 442 9.96 -18.08 4.00
N GLY A 443 11.04 -18.66 4.50
CA GLY A 443 12.38 -18.46 3.93
C GLY A 443 12.50 -18.95 2.49
N ILE A 444 13.05 -18.11 1.59
CA ILE A 444 13.23 -18.38 0.15
C ILE A 444 13.76 -19.79 -0.12
N GLY A 445 14.83 -20.23 0.55
CA GLY A 445 15.42 -21.56 0.33
C GLY A 445 14.50 -22.74 0.67
N ALA A 446 13.58 -22.57 1.63
CA ALA A 446 12.57 -23.57 1.96
C ALA A 446 11.44 -23.60 0.91
N LEU A 447 11.04 -22.42 0.40
CA LEU A 447 10.07 -22.29 -0.68
C LEU A 447 10.59 -22.84 -2.02
N SER A 448 11.85 -22.58 -2.36
CA SER A 448 12.48 -23.08 -3.59
C SER A 448 12.48 -24.60 -3.67
N LEU A 449 12.59 -25.33 -2.54
CA LEU A 449 12.49 -26.79 -2.53
C LEU A 449 11.09 -27.27 -2.97
N ILE A 450 10.04 -26.66 -2.44
CA ILE A 450 8.66 -27.02 -2.76
C ILE A 450 8.32 -26.63 -4.22
N LEU A 451 8.74 -25.42 -4.64
CA LEU A 451 8.48 -24.91 -5.99
C LEU A 451 9.25 -25.68 -7.07
N ASN A 452 10.54 -25.98 -6.88
CA ASN A 452 11.30 -26.78 -7.84
C ASN A 452 10.71 -28.18 -8.03
N GLU A 453 10.26 -28.82 -6.95
CA GLU A 453 9.62 -30.14 -6.98
C GLU A 453 8.24 -30.11 -7.64
N ARG A 454 7.47 -29.03 -7.42
CA ARG A 454 6.20 -28.79 -8.13
C ARG A 454 6.41 -28.56 -9.62
N ASP A 455 7.39 -27.75 -9.98
CA ASP A 455 7.63 -27.36 -11.36
C ASP A 455 8.29 -28.49 -12.17
N ALA A 456 8.94 -29.47 -11.49
CA ALA A 456 9.44 -30.70 -12.10
C ALA A 456 8.37 -31.80 -12.26
N ASN A 457 7.57 -32.08 -11.22
CA ASN A 457 6.68 -33.24 -11.16
C ASN A 457 5.16 -32.90 -11.12
N GLY A 458 4.80 -31.62 -11.30
CA GLY A 458 3.41 -31.14 -11.37
C GLY A 458 2.83 -30.67 -10.03
N LYS A 459 1.55 -30.23 -10.05
CA LYS A 459 0.82 -29.79 -8.85
C LYS A 459 0.78 -30.89 -7.78
N PHE A 460 0.70 -30.50 -6.51
CA PHE A 460 0.47 -31.41 -5.40
C PHE A 460 -1.02 -31.76 -5.31
N THR A 461 -1.30 -33.06 -5.28
CA THR A 461 -2.66 -33.62 -5.28
C THR A 461 -3.24 -33.83 -3.89
N SER A 462 -2.39 -33.97 -2.87
CA SER A 462 -2.78 -34.13 -1.48
C SER A 462 -1.65 -33.73 -0.53
N LEU A 463 -1.95 -33.67 0.77
CA LEU A 463 -0.97 -33.45 1.83
C LEU A 463 0.05 -34.61 1.94
N ASP A 464 -0.36 -35.84 1.63
CA ASP A 464 0.52 -37.02 1.59
C ASP A 464 1.47 -36.99 0.39
N ASP A 465 0.97 -36.57 -0.78
CA ASP A 465 1.77 -36.33 -1.99
C ASP A 465 2.87 -35.27 -1.74
N LEU A 466 2.51 -34.15 -1.09
CA LEU A 466 3.48 -33.14 -0.63
C LEU A 466 4.51 -33.72 0.35
N CYS A 467 4.09 -34.56 1.31
CA CYS A 467 4.98 -35.20 2.29
C CYS A 467 5.96 -36.20 1.66
N ARG A 468 5.54 -36.94 0.62
CA ARG A 468 6.36 -37.90 -0.12
C ARG A 468 7.36 -37.22 -1.04
N ARG A 469 6.95 -36.12 -1.70
CA ARG A 469 7.76 -35.42 -2.71
C ARG A 469 8.77 -34.44 -2.12
N VAL A 470 8.41 -33.71 -1.07
CA VAL A 470 9.29 -32.73 -0.42
C VAL A 470 9.71 -33.23 0.96
N ASP A 471 11.00 -33.10 1.31
CA ASP A 471 11.43 -33.34 2.69
C ASP A 471 11.14 -32.14 3.60
N LEU A 472 10.01 -32.25 4.32
CA LEU A 472 9.52 -31.20 5.21
C LEU A 472 10.44 -30.96 6.43
N ARG A 473 11.39 -31.86 6.70
CA ARG A 473 12.51 -31.66 7.65
C ARG A 473 13.40 -30.47 7.25
N VAL A 474 13.65 -30.29 5.95
CA VAL A 474 14.52 -29.23 5.41
C VAL A 474 13.73 -27.91 5.25
N VAL A 475 12.44 -27.99 4.92
CA VAL A 475 11.53 -26.83 4.91
C VAL A 475 11.36 -26.27 6.32
N GLY A 476 11.18 -27.14 7.31
CA GLY A 476 11.05 -26.77 8.72
C GLY A 476 9.64 -26.30 9.13
N LYS A 477 9.34 -26.39 10.43
CA LYS A 477 7.99 -26.14 10.97
C LYS A 477 7.50 -24.69 10.78
N ARG A 478 8.34 -23.68 11.02
CA ARG A 478 7.93 -22.26 11.05
C ARG A 478 7.49 -21.72 9.68
N PRO A 479 8.16 -22.04 8.55
CA PRO A 479 7.62 -21.76 7.22
C PRO A 479 6.28 -22.45 6.95
N LEU A 480 6.13 -23.73 7.31
CA LEU A 480 4.90 -24.49 7.10
C LEU A 480 3.73 -23.95 7.92
N GLU A 481 3.94 -23.64 9.21
CA GLU A 481 2.96 -22.97 10.07
C GLU A 481 2.48 -21.65 9.45
N SER A 482 3.41 -20.85 8.92
CA SER A 482 3.11 -19.56 8.30
C SER A 482 2.32 -19.74 7.00
N LEU A 483 2.71 -20.69 6.15
CA LEU A 483 2.00 -21.06 4.92
C LEU A 483 0.57 -21.53 5.19
N ILE A 484 0.34 -22.32 6.24
CA ILE A 484 -1.00 -22.77 6.63
C ILE A 484 -1.84 -21.59 7.14
N LYS A 485 -1.31 -20.73 8.02
CA LYS A 485 -2.05 -19.59 8.58
C LYS A 485 -2.56 -18.61 7.52
N VAL A 486 -1.79 -18.40 6.44
CA VAL A 486 -2.15 -17.51 5.32
C VAL A 486 -2.92 -18.21 4.19
N GLY A 487 -3.31 -19.47 4.38
CA GLY A 487 -4.16 -20.21 3.44
C GLY A 487 -3.46 -20.87 2.24
N ALA A 488 -2.13 -20.87 2.19
CA ALA A 488 -1.39 -21.47 1.07
C ALA A 488 -1.53 -23.00 0.94
N LEU A 489 -2.15 -23.64 1.95
CA LEU A 489 -2.49 -25.06 1.98
C LEU A 489 -4.00 -25.32 2.17
N ASP A 490 -4.87 -24.31 2.04
CA ASP A 490 -6.34 -24.47 2.21
C ASP A 490 -6.94 -25.51 1.23
N GLU A 491 -6.26 -25.76 0.09
CA GLU A 491 -6.56 -26.85 -0.86
C GLU A 491 -6.51 -28.27 -0.25
N PHE A 492 -5.90 -28.46 0.92
CA PHE A 492 -5.74 -29.75 1.58
C PHE A 492 -6.51 -29.91 2.90
N GLY A 493 -7.25 -28.89 3.35
CA GLY A 493 -8.03 -28.92 4.59
C GLY A 493 -8.04 -27.60 5.35
N THR A 494 -8.86 -27.51 6.40
CA THR A 494 -9.05 -26.26 7.15
C THR A 494 -7.81 -25.88 7.99
N ARG A 495 -7.52 -24.57 8.11
CA ARG A 495 -6.35 -24.04 8.82
C ARG A 495 -6.22 -24.57 10.26
N ALA A 496 -7.34 -24.70 11.00
CA ALA A 496 -7.37 -25.30 12.35
C ALA A 496 -6.82 -26.74 12.36
N THR A 497 -7.29 -27.55 11.40
CA THR A 497 -6.94 -28.96 11.27
C THR A 497 -5.47 -29.13 10.88
N LEU A 498 -5.00 -28.34 9.91
CA LEU A 498 -3.63 -28.37 9.42
C LEU A 498 -2.60 -27.87 10.45
N ILE A 499 -2.90 -26.81 11.23
CA ILE A 499 -2.01 -26.31 12.30
C ILE A 499 -1.84 -27.38 13.40
N ASN A 500 -2.94 -27.98 13.87
CA ASN A 500 -2.88 -29.06 14.86
C ASN A 500 -2.17 -30.33 14.32
N ALA A 501 -2.24 -30.56 13.01
CA ALA A 501 -1.58 -31.68 12.34
C ALA A 501 -0.09 -31.45 12.04
N LEU A 502 0.42 -30.22 12.11
CA LEU A 502 1.78 -29.84 11.64
C LEU A 502 2.89 -30.76 12.15
N ASP A 503 2.86 -31.14 13.43
CA ASP A 503 3.83 -32.05 14.02
C ASP A 503 3.76 -33.47 13.46
N ARG A 504 2.56 -33.97 13.14
CA ARG A 504 2.35 -35.27 12.49
C ARG A 504 2.78 -35.24 11.03
N ILE A 505 2.44 -34.18 10.30
CA ILE A 505 2.81 -33.94 8.90
C ILE A 505 4.33 -34.00 8.72
N VAL A 506 5.08 -33.26 9.56
CA VAL A 506 6.56 -33.26 9.50
C VAL A 506 7.15 -34.62 9.93
N GLN A 507 6.57 -35.30 10.93
CA GLN A 507 7.00 -36.65 11.32
C GLN A 507 6.76 -37.71 10.23
N HIS A 508 5.64 -37.62 9.52
CA HIS A 508 5.27 -38.52 8.41
C HIS A 508 6.23 -38.37 7.22
N SER A 509 6.42 -37.15 6.71
CA SER A 509 7.42 -36.84 5.69
C SER A 509 8.83 -37.30 6.10
N THR A 510 9.26 -36.99 7.33
CA THR A 510 10.55 -37.46 7.88
C THR A 510 10.67 -38.98 7.90
N SER A 511 9.57 -39.72 8.09
CA SER A 511 9.56 -41.18 8.13
C SER A 511 9.65 -41.78 6.73
N ILE A 512 8.91 -41.22 5.76
CA ILE A 512 8.99 -41.60 4.34
C ILE A 512 10.43 -41.41 3.83
N HIS A 513 11.00 -40.21 3.99
CA HIS A 513 12.33 -39.91 3.46
C HIS A 513 13.43 -40.77 4.09
N LYS A 514 13.33 -41.13 5.37
CA LYS A 514 14.26 -42.08 6.00
C LYS A 514 14.18 -43.51 5.44
N ILE A 515 12.99 -43.98 5.06
CA ILE A 515 12.81 -45.29 4.44
C ILE A 515 13.47 -45.28 3.04
N THR A 516 13.30 -44.20 2.29
CA THR A 516 13.97 -43.98 0.99
C THR A 516 15.51 -43.85 1.14
N GLU A 517 15.99 -43.01 2.06
CA GLU A 517 17.43 -42.80 2.36
C GLU A 517 18.15 -44.10 2.76
N SER A 518 17.48 -44.97 3.51
CA SER A 518 18.05 -46.24 3.99
C SER A 518 18.01 -47.38 2.97
N GLY A 519 17.41 -47.16 1.79
CA GLY A 519 17.31 -48.17 0.72
C GLY A 519 16.40 -49.36 1.06
N GLN A 520 15.64 -49.32 2.16
CA GLN A 520 14.68 -50.35 2.51
C GLN A 520 13.40 -50.19 1.69
N VAL A 521 13.42 -50.73 0.46
CA VAL A 521 12.18 -51.06 -0.26
C VAL A 521 11.34 -51.96 0.65
N SER A 522 10.15 -51.51 1.06
CA SER A 522 9.28 -52.29 1.94
C SER A 522 8.90 -53.60 1.25
N MET A 523 9.44 -54.72 1.76
CA MET A 523 9.24 -56.06 1.19
C MET A 523 7.78 -56.54 1.30
N PHE A 524 6.94 -55.80 2.04
CA PHE A 524 5.49 -55.94 2.09
C PHE A 524 4.86 -54.64 1.59
N GLY A 525 4.45 -54.61 0.31
CA GLY A 525 3.95 -53.42 -0.39
C GLY A 525 2.60 -52.84 0.09
N GLY A 526 2.14 -53.17 1.30
CA GLY A 526 0.91 -52.66 1.92
C GLY A 526 1.12 -51.65 3.05
N THR A 527 2.38 -51.31 3.40
CA THR A 527 2.67 -50.33 4.47
C THR A 527 2.54 -48.87 4.03
N ALA A 528 2.24 -48.61 2.75
CA ALA A 528 2.14 -47.27 2.17
C ALA A 528 0.73 -46.64 2.31
N ASP A 529 -0.31 -47.48 2.46
CA ASP A 529 -1.70 -47.06 2.59
C ASP A 529 -2.06 -46.80 4.06
N ALA A 530 -1.65 -47.70 4.96
CA ALA A 530 -1.90 -47.60 6.41
C ALA A 530 -1.26 -46.36 7.08
N SER A 531 -0.33 -45.67 6.40
CA SER A 531 0.20 -44.37 6.83
C SER A 531 -0.51 -43.18 6.20
N SER A 532 -1.21 -43.36 5.06
CA SER A 532 -2.10 -42.36 4.48
C SER A 532 -3.33 -42.14 5.36
N ASP A 533 -3.91 -43.22 5.90
CA ASP A 533 -5.02 -43.18 6.87
C ASP A 533 -4.73 -42.28 8.10
N LEU A 534 -3.47 -42.12 8.50
CA LEU A 534 -3.06 -41.28 9.63
C LEU A 534 -3.04 -39.76 9.32
N LEU A 535 -3.03 -39.38 8.04
CA LEU A 535 -3.24 -38.00 7.57
C LEU A 535 -4.67 -37.77 7.07
N LEU A 536 -5.39 -38.81 6.64
CA LEU A 536 -6.80 -38.71 6.25
C LEU A 536 -7.72 -38.54 7.48
N ASN A 537 -7.43 -39.24 8.59
CA ASN A 537 -8.20 -39.16 9.83
C ASN A 537 -7.68 -38.08 10.80
N LEU A 538 -7.60 -36.84 10.33
CA LEU A 538 -7.41 -35.69 11.23
C LEU A 538 -8.74 -35.36 11.93
N PRO A 539 -8.78 -35.27 13.28
CA PRO A 539 -10.02 -35.05 13.99
C PRO A 539 -10.56 -33.66 13.69
N ALA A 540 -11.82 -33.58 13.22
CA ALA A 540 -12.49 -32.32 12.96
C ALA A 540 -12.49 -31.43 14.21
N GLN A 541 -11.89 -30.26 14.08
CA GLN A 541 -11.81 -29.25 15.14
C GLN A 541 -12.82 -28.13 14.89
N ALA A 542 -13.13 -27.36 15.94
CA ALA A 542 -13.79 -26.08 15.76
C ALA A 542 -12.94 -25.19 14.83
N GLU A 543 -13.59 -24.48 13.92
CA GLU A 543 -12.90 -23.60 12.99
C GLU A 543 -12.22 -22.44 13.74
N VAL A 544 -11.11 -21.95 13.17
CA VAL A 544 -10.43 -20.75 13.66
C VAL A 544 -11.42 -19.58 13.56
N SER A 545 -11.50 -18.72 14.58
CA SER A 545 -12.41 -17.57 14.47
C SER A 545 -11.99 -16.67 13.30
N ARG A 546 -12.97 -16.10 12.58
CA ARG A 546 -12.72 -15.16 11.47
C ARG A 546 -11.79 -14.00 11.91
N ARG A 547 -11.80 -13.64 13.19
CA ARG A 547 -10.87 -12.65 13.76
C ARG A 547 -9.43 -13.15 13.77
N ASP A 548 -9.15 -14.32 14.35
CA ASP A 548 -7.77 -14.83 14.45
C ASP A 548 -7.16 -15.09 13.05
N VAL A 549 -7.99 -15.52 12.09
CA VAL A 549 -7.58 -15.65 10.67
C VAL A 549 -7.13 -14.30 10.10
N LEU A 550 -7.92 -13.23 10.31
CA LEU A 550 -7.58 -11.90 9.83
C LEU A 550 -6.38 -11.30 10.57
N ASP A 551 -6.25 -11.53 11.87
CA ASP A 551 -5.09 -11.12 12.65
C ASP A 551 -3.81 -11.85 12.17
N TRP A 552 -3.88 -13.13 11.77
CA TRP A 552 -2.77 -13.84 11.12
C TRP A 552 -2.43 -13.31 9.73
N GLU A 553 -3.42 -12.92 8.92
CA GLU A 553 -3.18 -12.32 7.61
C GLU A 553 -2.51 -10.94 7.75
N LYS A 554 -2.98 -10.08 8.66
CA LYS A 554 -2.32 -8.80 8.98
C LYS A 554 -0.93 -9.01 9.59
N GLU A 555 -0.72 -10.04 10.42
CA GLU A 555 0.61 -10.39 10.94
C GLU A 555 1.56 -10.84 9.81
N LEU A 556 1.17 -11.82 8.99
CA LEU A 556 2.07 -12.56 8.10
C LEU A 556 2.14 -12.05 6.65
N LEU A 557 1.06 -11.43 6.15
CA LEU A 557 0.97 -10.81 4.81
C LEU A 557 1.03 -9.27 4.87
N GLY A 558 0.64 -8.67 5.99
CA GLY A 558 0.58 -7.20 6.19
C GLY A 558 -0.78 -6.57 5.84
N ILE A 559 -1.71 -7.34 5.27
CA ILE A 559 -3.07 -6.92 4.92
C ILE A 559 -4.09 -7.97 5.35
N TYR A 560 -5.36 -7.55 5.46
CA TYR A 560 -6.50 -8.45 5.47
C TYR A 560 -6.81 -8.88 4.03
N LEU A 561 -6.88 -10.18 3.74
CA LEU A 561 -6.99 -10.68 2.36
C LEU A 561 -8.23 -11.55 2.12
N SER A 562 -8.66 -12.31 3.14
CA SER A 562 -9.88 -13.12 3.05
C SER A 562 -11.18 -12.32 3.25
N SER A 563 -11.14 -11.25 4.07
CA SER A 563 -12.22 -10.26 4.25
C SER A 563 -11.74 -9.08 5.11
N HIS A 564 -12.43 -7.95 5.12
CA HIS A 564 -12.11 -6.84 6.03
C HIS A 564 -12.88 -6.95 7.37
N PRO A 565 -12.33 -6.52 8.53
CA PRO A 565 -13.04 -6.56 9.82
C PRO A 565 -14.39 -5.82 9.89
N ILE A 566 -14.70 -5.00 8.88
CA ILE A 566 -16.00 -4.29 8.76
C ILE A 566 -17.06 -5.09 8.01
N ASP A 567 -16.71 -6.13 7.25
CA ASP A 567 -17.65 -6.78 6.33
C ASP A 567 -18.91 -7.34 7.05
N PRO A 568 -18.82 -7.99 8.24
CA PRO A 568 -20.00 -8.42 8.98
C PRO A 568 -20.92 -7.26 9.43
N ILE A 569 -20.39 -6.04 9.52
CA ILE A 569 -21.16 -4.83 9.88
C ILE A 569 -21.77 -4.19 8.63
N ILE A 570 -21.09 -4.24 7.48
CA ILE A 570 -21.65 -3.83 6.19
C ILE A 570 -22.79 -4.77 5.76
N GLU A 571 -22.66 -6.08 5.99
CA GLU A 571 -23.72 -7.08 5.76
C GLU A 571 -24.99 -6.84 6.62
N LEU A 572 -24.86 -6.14 7.76
CA LEU A 572 -25.95 -5.83 8.68
C LEU A 572 -26.64 -4.47 8.44
N LEU A 573 -26.08 -3.60 7.59
CA LEU A 573 -26.54 -2.23 7.38
C LEU A 573 -27.06 -1.99 5.95
N ASP A 574 -27.94 -1.01 5.77
CA ASP A 574 -28.36 -0.59 4.43
C ASP A 574 -27.19 0.07 3.68
N THR A 575 -26.62 -0.68 2.73
CA THR A 575 -25.48 -0.28 1.90
C THR A 575 -25.78 0.87 0.96
N SER A 576 -27.05 1.28 0.77
CA SER A 576 -27.41 2.41 -0.09
C SER A 576 -27.04 3.80 0.47
N GLN A 577 -26.70 3.89 1.76
CA GLN A 577 -26.37 5.16 2.45
C GLN A 577 -24.91 5.23 2.95
N ILE A 578 -24.16 4.13 2.83
CA ILE A 578 -22.77 4.02 3.29
C ILE A 578 -21.83 4.24 2.11
N TRP A 579 -20.92 5.19 2.26
CA TRP A 579 -19.86 5.48 1.31
C TRP A 579 -18.63 4.64 1.64
N ASN A 580 -17.96 4.13 0.60
CA ASN A 580 -16.63 3.52 0.75
C ASN A 580 -15.51 4.55 0.49
N SER A 581 -14.27 4.19 0.83
CA SER A 581 -13.09 5.04 0.69
C SER A 581 -12.81 5.49 -0.74
N VAL A 582 -13.15 4.67 -1.74
CA VAL A 582 -12.98 4.95 -3.16
C VAL A 582 -14.06 5.88 -3.71
N ASP A 583 -15.32 5.78 -3.23
CA ASP A 583 -16.38 6.75 -3.54
C ASP A 583 -16.06 8.14 -3.00
N ILE A 584 -15.50 8.19 -1.77
CA ILE A 584 -15.01 9.42 -1.13
C ILE A 584 -13.82 9.99 -1.91
N SER A 585 -12.85 9.17 -2.30
CA SER A 585 -11.65 9.60 -3.03
C SER A 585 -11.94 10.07 -4.45
N ASN A 586 -12.92 9.47 -5.12
CA ASN A 586 -13.34 9.80 -6.49
C ASN A 586 -14.52 10.79 -6.55
N ALA A 587 -14.96 11.31 -5.40
CA ALA A 587 -16.01 12.33 -5.33
C ALA A 587 -15.68 13.51 -6.25
N GLN A 588 -16.67 14.01 -6.98
CA GLN A 588 -16.52 15.19 -7.82
C GLN A 588 -16.62 16.47 -6.95
N PRO A 589 -16.02 17.61 -7.35
CA PRO A 589 -16.02 18.84 -6.55
C PRO A 589 -17.41 19.34 -6.11
N GLU A 590 -18.46 19.01 -6.86
CA GLU A 590 -19.87 19.29 -6.56
C GLU A 590 -20.41 18.51 -5.35
N ALA A 591 -19.66 17.53 -4.82
CA ALA A 591 -19.97 16.79 -3.59
C ALA A 591 -19.41 17.43 -2.31
N GLN A 592 -18.72 18.57 -2.41
CA GLN A 592 -18.26 19.34 -1.26
C GLN A 592 -19.41 19.66 -0.29
N ASP A 593 -19.14 19.56 1.02
CA ASP A 593 -20.08 19.79 2.12
C ASP A 593 -21.33 18.86 2.10
N ARG A 594 -21.33 17.80 1.28
CA ARG A 594 -22.37 16.76 1.26
C ARG A 594 -22.28 15.87 2.51
N PRO A 595 -23.42 15.48 3.14
CA PRO A 595 -23.41 14.51 4.23
C PRO A 595 -23.05 13.11 3.73
N VAL A 596 -22.17 12.44 4.45
CA VAL A 596 -21.68 11.08 4.18
C VAL A 596 -21.69 10.25 5.45
N SER A 597 -21.84 8.93 5.30
CA SER A 597 -21.64 7.96 6.38
C SER A 597 -20.66 6.88 5.91
N MET A 598 -19.72 6.48 6.78
CA MET A 598 -18.68 5.51 6.45
C MET A 598 -18.46 4.57 7.63
N VAL A 599 -18.44 3.25 7.38
CA VAL A 599 -17.95 2.25 8.34
C VAL A 599 -16.46 2.03 8.07
N GLY A 600 -15.63 2.12 9.12
CA GLY A 600 -14.19 1.96 8.98
C GLY A 600 -13.53 1.41 10.25
N LEU A 601 -12.38 0.78 10.08
CA LEU A 601 -11.46 0.40 11.15
C LEU A 601 -10.54 1.60 11.43
N VAL A 602 -10.41 2.03 12.68
CA VAL A 602 -9.46 3.08 13.06
C VAL A 602 -8.04 2.52 12.95
N SER A 603 -7.31 2.84 11.88
CA SER A 603 -5.97 2.29 11.59
C SER A 603 -4.82 3.17 12.07
N GLY A 604 -5.10 4.40 12.49
CA GLY A 604 -4.11 5.28 13.12
C GLY A 604 -4.71 6.58 13.66
N LEU A 605 -4.18 7.10 14.77
CA LEU A 605 -4.72 8.29 15.43
C LEU A 605 -3.67 9.40 15.68
N ARG A 606 -3.86 10.56 15.03
CA ARG A 606 -2.96 11.72 15.15
C ARG A 606 -3.63 12.90 15.87
N LYS A 607 -3.31 13.06 17.17
CA LYS A 607 -3.65 14.28 17.93
C LYS A 607 -2.85 15.47 17.42
N THR A 608 -3.52 16.59 17.17
CA THR A 608 -2.96 17.83 16.58
C THR A 608 -3.54 19.05 17.32
N VAL A 609 -2.79 20.14 17.38
CA VAL A 609 -3.23 21.38 18.07
C VAL A 609 -3.70 22.40 17.04
N THR A 610 -4.89 22.97 17.24
CA THR A 610 -5.47 24.02 16.38
C THR A 610 -4.72 25.36 16.53
N LYS A 611 -4.97 26.31 15.61
CA LYS A 611 -4.45 27.69 15.74
C LYS A 611 -4.90 28.40 17.04
N ASN A 612 -5.99 27.94 17.66
CA ASN A 612 -6.54 28.49 18.90
C ASN A 612 -5.96 27.81 20.17
N LYS A 613 -5.06 26.82 20.00
CA LYS A 613 -4.49 25.93 21.04
C LYS A 613 -5.40 24.81 21.56
N ASP A 614 -6.65 24.72 21.09
CA ASP A 614 -7.52 23.57 21.38
C ASP A 614 -7.01 22.29 20.68
N MET A 615 -7.12 21.12 21.31
CA MET A 615 -6.76 19.84 20.71
C MET A 615 -7.82 19.33 19.74
N MET A 616 -7.39 18.83 18.59
CA MET A 616 -8.19 18.12 17.58
C MET A 616 -7.53 16.78 17.26
N ALA A 617 -8.26 15.86 16.64
CA ALA A 617 -7.69 14.62 16.12
C ALA A 617 -7.93 14.48 14.61
N ILE A 618 -7.00 13.79 13.96
CA ILE A 618 -7.17 13.23 12.62
C ILE A 618 -7.01 11.73 12.78
N ILE A 619 -8.03 10.96 12.39
CA ILE A 619 -8.00 9.49 12.38
C ILE A 619 -7.92 9.00 10.94
N ALA A 620 -7.22 7.89 10.72
CA ALA A 620 -7.32 7.13 9.49
C ALA A 620 -8.41 6.06 9.66
N LEU A 621 -9.36 6.02 8.73
CA LEU A 621 -10.39 4.99 8.61
C LEU A 621 -10.01 4.05 7.46
N GLU A 622 -9.65 2.81 7.77
CA GLU A 622 -9.37 1.73 6.82
C GLU A 622 -10.68 1.00 6.49
N ASP A 623 -10.94 0.81 5.20
CA ASP A 623 -11.99 -0.07 4.68
C ASP A 623 -11.42 -1.07 3.66
N LYS A 624 -12.27 -1.93 3.10
CA LYS A 624 -11.86 -2.98 2.14
C LYS A 624 -11.34 -2.46 0.78
N HIS A 625 -11.36 -1.15 0.55
CA HIS A 625 -10.91 -0.52 -0.69
C HIS A 625 -9.73 0.46 -0.49
N GLY A 626 -9.48 0.92 0.74
CA GLY A 626 -8.44 1.91 1.02
C GLY A 626 -8.59 2.61 2.37
N THR A 627 -7.96 3.78 2.51
CA THR A 627 -7.96 4.57 3.77
C THR A 627 -8.38 6.01 3.54
N VAL A 628 -9.31 6.53 4.35
CA VAL A 628 -9.76 7.94 4.33
C VAL A 628 -9.36 8.63 5.64
N ASN A 629 -8.94 9.90 5.54
CA ASN A 629 -8.73 10.74 6.72
C ASN A 629 -10.07 11.31 7.22
N ALA A 630 -10.33 11.19 8.52
CA ALA A 630 -11.48 11.82 9.16
C ALA A 630 -11.02 12.77 10.28
N VAL A 631 -11.57 13.98 10.30
CA VAL A 631 -11.11 15.11 11.12
C VAL A 631 -12.12 15.41 12.23
N LEU A 632 -11.67 15.31 13.48
CA LEU A 632 -12.50 15.58 14.66
C LEU A 632 -12.08 16.90 15.30
N PHE A 633 -12.92 17.92 15.15
CA PHE A 633 -12.76 19.21 15.82
C PHE A 633 -12.90 19.09 17.35
N PRO A 634 -12.34 20.02 18.15
CA PRO A 634 -12.17 19.85 19.60
C PRO A 634 -13.42 19.48 20.41
N ARG A 635 -14.61 19.95 19.99
CA ARG A 635 -15.90 19.61 20.61
C ARG A 635 -16.32 18.15 20.38
N ILE A 636 -16.02 17.62 19.20
CA ILE A 636 -16.36 16.25 18.79
C ILE A 636 -15.31 15.28 19.34
N TRP A 637 -14.03 15.65 19.27
CA TRP A 637 -12.94 14.88 19.87
C TRP A 637 -13.18 14.62 21.36
N SER A 638 -13.41 15.68 22.15
CA SER A 638 -13.64 15.59 23.60
C SER A 638 -14.90 14.78 23.99
N ARG A 639 -15.78 14.43 23.04
CA ARG A 639 -16.99 13.63 23.25
C ARG A 639 -16.81 12.15 22.89
N PHE A 640 -15.86 11.82 22.01
CA PHE A 640 -15.72 10.48 21.41
C PHE A 640 -14.31 9.88 21.54
N GLU A 641 -13.37 10.53 22.22
CA GLU A 641 -11.99 10.04 22.45
C GLU A 641 -11.95 8.59 23.00
N GLU A 642 -12.88 8.19 23.88
CA GLU A 642 -12.96 6.83 24.44
C GLU A 642 -13.40 5.75 23.43
N LEU A 643 -14.08 6.12 22.34
CA LEU A 643 -14.51 5.19 21.28
C LEU A 643 -13.49 5.07 20.14
N LEU A 644 -12.46 5.93 20.14
CA LEU A 644 -11.52 6.10 19.04
C LEU A 644 -10.15 5.53 19.41
N THR A 645 -10.09 4.20 19.54
CA THR A 645 -8.86 3.44 19.74
C THR A 645 -8.43 2.74 18.45
N GLU A 646 -7.13 2.57 18.26
CA GLU A 646 -6.60 1.86 17.08
C GLU A 646 -7.05 0.38 17.10
N GLY A 647 -7.57 -0.10 15.98
CA GLY A 647 -8.23 -1.41 15.86
C GLY A 647 -9.72 -1.42 16.24
N ALA A 648 -10.34 -0.29 16.63
CA ALA A 648 -11.78 -0.20 16.79
C ALA A 648 -12.49 -0.06 15.43
N VAL A 649 -13.60 -0.77 15.22
CA VAL A 649 -14.51 -0.52 14.10
C VAL A 649 -15.56 0.50 14.53
N VAL A 650 -15.75 1.54 13.71
CA VAL A 650 -16.66 2.66 13.97
C VAL A 650 -17.52 2.94 12.73
N LEU A 651 -18.76 3.38 12.96
CA LEU A 651 -19.55 4.10 11.96
C LEU A 651 -19.42 5.59 12.25
N VAL A 652 -19.02 6.34 11.23
CA VAL A 652 -18.74 7.78 11.28
C VAL A 652 -19.74 8.50 10.38
N TYR A 653 -20.40 9.51 10.93
CA TYR A 653 -21.25 10.44 10.19
C TYR A 653 -20.57 11.81 10.12
N GLY A 654 -20.60 12.44 8.96
CA GLY A 654 -19.94 13.71 8.76
C GLY A 654 -20.24 14.36 7.40
N THR A 655 -19.46 15.37 7.06
CA THR A 655 -19.53 16.10 5.78
C THR A 655 -18.23 15.95 4.99
N LEU A 656 -18.34 15.85 3.66
CA LEU A 656 -17.19 15.70 2.77
C LEU A 656 -16.45 17.03 2.58
N ASP A 657 -15.16 17.07 2.89
CA ASP A 657 -14.28 18.21 2.61
C ASP A 657 -13.20 17.88 1.58
N MET A 658 -13.16 18.66 0.50
CA MET A 658 -12.21 18.56 -0.61
C MET A 658 -11.31 19.80 -0.73
N LYS A 659 -11.47 20.80 0.16
CA LYS A 659 -10.77 22.11 0.07
C LYS A 659 -9.26 22.04 0.35
N ARG A 660 -8.67 20.86 0.60
CA ARG A 660 -7.29 20.68 1.13
C ARG A 660 -6.50 19.50 0.55
N GLY A 661 -6.75 19.11 -0.71
CA GLY A 661 -6.01 18.04 -1.38
C GLY A 661 -6.86 16.79 -1.52
N ASP A 662 -6.51 15.73 -0.78
CA ASP A 662 -7.26 14.47 -0.80
C ASP A 662 -8.61 14.63 -0.03
N PRO A 663 -9.73 14.05 -0.54
CA PRO A 663 -11.01 14.12 0.16
C PRO A 663 -10.96 13.54 1.58
N GLN A 664 -11.51 14.27 2.53
CA GLN A 664 -11.53 13.93 3.96
C GLN A 664 -12.94 14.11 4.54
N ILE A 665 -13.27 13.38 5.62
CA ILE A 665 -14.55 13.53 6.33
C ILE A 665 -14.36 14.51 7.49
N ILE A 666 -15.15 15.58 7.56
CA ILE A 666 -15.33 16.35 8.79
C ILE A 666 -16.36 15.61 9.66
N VAL A 667 -15.96 15.13 10.84
CA VAL A 667 -16.78 14.26 11.67
C VAL A 667 -17.76 15.07 12.53
N ASP A 668 -19.04 14.75 12.40
CA ASP A 668 -20.12 15.28 13.23
C ASP A 668 -20.49 14.31 14.37
N SER A 669 -20.45 13.00 14.13
CA SER A 669 -20.65 11.98 15.18
C SER A 669 -19.99 10.63 14.86
N VAL A 670 -19.75 9.85 15.92
CA VAL A 670 -19.15 8.51 15.87
C VAL A 670 -19.98 7.54 16.71
N THR A 671 -20.16 6.31 16.25
CA THR A 671 -20.86 5.25 16.99
C THR A 671 -20.23 3.87 16.79
N THR A 672 -20.27 3.07 17.85
CA THR A 672 -19.86 1.66 17.91
C THR A 672 -21.04 0.72 18.21
N LYS A 673 -22.26 1.25 18.36
CA LYS A 673 -23.46 0.49 18.74
C LYS A 673 -24.33 0.18 17.52
N PHE A 674 -23.85 -0.73 16.68
CA PHE A 674 -24.51 -1.11 15.42
C PHE A 674 -25.92 -1.65 15.64
N ASP A 675 -26.15 -2.46 16.69
CA ASP A 675 -27.45 -3.08 17.03
C ASP A 675 -28.59 -2.06 17.17
N MET A 676 -28.31 -0.88 17.75
CA MET A 676 -29.32 0.16 17.96
C MET A 676 -29.75 0.81 16.65
N ILE A 677 -28.87 0.88 15.67
CA ILE A 677 -29.11 1.51 14.36
C ILE A 677 -29.93 0.57 13.47
N ILE A 678 -29.65 -0.74 13.54
CA ILE A 678 -30.40 -1.80 12.84
C ILE A 678 -31.86 -1.88 13.35
N ALA A 679 -32.09 -1.57 14.63
CA ALA A 679 -33.43 -1.45 15.19
C ALA A 679 -34.18 -0.20 14.68
N ASP A 680 -33.50 0.96 14.65
CA ASP A 680 -34.07 2.25 14.24
C ASP A 680 -34.39 2.28 12.72
N GLN A 681 -33.49 1.76 11.88
CA GLN A 681 -33.71 1.60 10.44
C GLN A 681 -34.90 0.68 10.10
N LYS A 682 -35.23 -0.29 10.96
CA LYS A 682 -36.43 -1.14 10.80
C LYS A 682 -37.74 -0.48 11.24
N GLN A 683 -37.68 0.73 11.81
CA GLN A 683 -38.87 1.51 12.20
C GLN A 683 -39.08 2.79 11.37
N SER A 684 -38.11 3.22 10.56
CA SER A 684 -38.18 4.50 9.85
C SER A 684 -38.03 4.38 8.33
N ASP A 685 -39.14 4.50 7.61
CA ASP A 685 -39.21 4.60 6.14
C ASP A 685 -38.86 6.03 5.62
N GLN A 686 -38.10 6.79 6.42
CA GLN A 686 -37.56 8.12 6.15
C GLN A 686 -36.20 8.30 6.86
N PRO A 687 -35.28 9.13 6.33
CA PRO A 687 -34.01 9.44 6.99
C PRO A 687 -34.25 10.20 8.30
N PRO A 688 -33.53 9.90 9.40
CA PRO A 688 -33.79 10.48 10.71
C PRO A 688 -33.44 11.97 10.76
N GLN A 689 -34.46 12.83 10.82
CA GLN A 689 -34.29 14.23 11.22
C GLN A 689 -34.07 14.32 12.73
N ILE A 690 -32.82 14.26 13.16
CA ILE A 690 -32.45 14.51 14.56
C ILE A 690 -32.74 15.98 14.89
N GLN A 691 -33.86 16.25 15.56
CA GLN A 691 -34.11 17.53 16.19
C GLN A 691 -33.07 17.76 17.29
N ALA A 692 -32.39 18.90 17.26
CA ALA A 692 -31.43 19.27 18.30
C ALA A 692 -32.17 19.53 19.62
N VAL A 693 -31.99 18.65 20.60
CA VAL A 693 -32.38 18.91 21.99
C VAL A 693 -31.44 19.98 22.54
N MET A 694 -31.91 21.23 22.51
CA MET A 694 -31.23 22.37 23.09
C MET A 694 -31.58 22.48 24.58
N ASP A 695 -30.70 22.01 25.45
CA ASP A 695 -30.66 22.43 26.86
C ASP A 695 -29.53 23.45 27.04
N ASP A 696 -29.88 24.75 27.04
CA ASP A 696 -29.01 25.85 27.48
C ASP A 696 -29.44 26.31 28.90
N PRO A 697 -28.52 26.58 29.85
CA PRO A 697 -28.86 26.58 31.28
C PRO A 697 -29.06 27.97 31.93
N GLU A 698 -30.22 28.21 32.57
CA GLU A 698 -30.49 29.33 33.49
C GLU A 698 -31.61 28.96 34.51
N PRO A 699 -31.77 29.65 35.66
CA PRO A 699 -30.82 29.67 36.78
C PRO A 699 -31.47 29.30 38.15
N ILE A 700 -30.65 29.11 39.19
CA ILE A 700 -31.10 28.61 40.52
C ILE A 700 -31.85 29.67 41.34
N ALA A 701 -33.08 29.37 41.81
CA ALA A 701 -33.76 30.15 42.85
C ALA A 701 -34.74 29.35 43.75
N ALA A 702 -34.22 28.86 44.89
CA ALA A 702 -34.87 28.68 46.21
C ALA A 702 -36.26 27.98 46.38
N LEU A 703 -36.34 26.96 47.26
CA LEU A 703 -36.89 27.08 48.63
C LEU A 703 -36.97 25.75 49.44
N LYS A 704 -36.39 25.78 50.66
CA LYS A 704 -36.84 25.12 51.93
C LYS A 704 -37.06 23.58 52.06
N THR A 705 -36.13 22.95 52.81
CA THR A 705 -36.33 22.13 54.04
C THR A 705 -37.56 21.17 54.12
N ALA A 706 -37.41 19.83 54.09
CA ALA A 706 -36.93 18.91 55.16
C ALA A 706 -38.07 18.39 56.08
N PRO A 707 -37.88 17.33 56.93
CA PRO A 707 -36.80 16.33 57.03
C PRO A 707 -37.29 14.85 56.97
N VAL A 708 -36.36 13.88 56.98
CA VAL A 708 -36.57 12.52 57.54
C VAL A 708 -35.28 12.10 58.27
N GLU A 709 -35.40 11.52 59.47
CA GLU A 709 -34.29 10.96 60.26
C GLU A 709 -34.45 9.43 60.50
N PRO A 710 -33.39 8.70 60.90
CA PRO A 710 -33.25 7.26 60.66
C PRO A 710 -33.46 6.34 61.89
N ILE A 711 -33.49 5.02 61.68
CA ILE A 711 -33.40 4.00 62.74
C ILE A 711 -32.45 2.84 62.34
N TRP A 712 -31.77 2.30 63.35
CA TRP A 712 -30.83 1.16 63.43
C TRP A 712 -31.55 -0.22 63.32
N GLN A 713 -30.98 -1.45 63.37
CA GLN A 713 -29.65 -2.12 63.47
C GLN A 713 -29.92 -3.65 63.20
N SER A 714 -29.02 -4.66 63.16
CA SER A 714 -27.55 -4.84 63.27
C SER A 714 -27.12 -6.21 62.67
N ASP A 715 -25.82 -6.56 62.79
CA ASP A 715 -25.24 -7.91 63.01
C ASP A 715 -25.58 -9.14 62.12
N GLY A 716 -24.59 -9.57 61.32
CA GLY A 716 -23.82 -10.82 61.51
C GLY A 716 -24.49 -12.21 61.56
N GLY A 717 -23.98 -13.15 60.74
CA GLY A 717 -24.24 -14.59 60.89
C GLY A 717 -23.63 -15.47 59.79
N VAL A 718 -23.26 -16.71 60.12
CA VAL A 718 -22.77 -17.77 59.19
C VAL A 718 -23.46 -19.08 59.54
N LEU A 719 -24.00 -19.81 58.54
CA LEU A 719 -24.09 -21.28 58.44
C LEU A 719 -24.87 -21.71 57.16
N ALA A 720 -25.04 -23.02 56.93
CA ALA A 720 -25.53 -23.63 55.68
C ALA A 720 -26.67 -24.66 55.91
N SER A 721 -27.15 -25.31 54.82
CA SER A 721 -28.17 -26.40 54.74
C SER A 721 -29.65 -25.95 54.89
N ALA A 722 -30.70 -26.61 54.36
CA ALA A 722 -30.87 -27.65 53.30
C ALA A 722 -32.38 -27.87 52.97
N VAL A 723 -32.71 -28.86 52.10
CA VAL A 723 -34.05 -29.48 51.82
C VAL A 723 -34.99 -28.64 50.90
N GLU A 724 -35.52 -29.04 49.73
CA GLU A 724 -36.17 -30.26 49.11
C GLU A 724 -37.73 -30.31 49.19
N PRO A 725 -38.45 -31.07 48.32
CA PRO A 725 -38.08 -31.73 47.03
C PRO A 725 -38.78 -31.05 45.81
N PRO A 726 -39.92 -31.47 45.15
CA PRO A 726 -40.72 -32.71 45.07
C PRO A 726 -41.22 -33.19 43.64
N LEU A 727 -40.87 -34.43 43.23
CA LEU A 727 -41.69 -35.43 42.45
C LEU A 727 -42.20 -35.10 41.00
N TRP A 728 -42.38 -36.03 40.02
CA TRP A 728 -42.16 -37.50 39.92
C TRP A 728 -42.09 -37.98 38.43
N ASP A 729 -41.28 -39.03 38.19
CA ASP A 729 -41.43 -40.23 37.32
C ASP A 729 -41.68 -40.09 35.78
N ASP A 730 -41.33 -41.04 34.89
CA ASP A 730 -40.78 -42.40 35.07
C ASP A 730 -39.88 -42.83 33.87
N GLU A 731 -39.05 -43.88 34.04
CA GLU A 731 -38.22 -44.52 32.98
C GLU A 731 -38.76 -45.95 32.68
N PRO A 732 -38.55 -46.57 31.49
CA PRO A 732 -37.35 -47.43 31.36
C PRO A 732 -36.82 -47.74 29.93
N THR A 733 -35.59 -48.24 29.87
CA THR A 733 -35.08 -49.19 28.84
C THR A 733 -34.97 -50.61 29.47
N PRO A 734 -34.71 -51.75 28.77
CA PRO A 734 -34.17 -51.93 27.42
C PRO A 734 -34.80 -53.10 26.60
N VAL A 735 -34.19 -53.45 25.45
CA VAL A 735 -33.79 -54.82 25.03
C VAL A 735 -32.95 -54.71 23.74
N ALA A 736 -31.99 -55.62 23.52
CA ALA A 736 -31.23 -55.71 22.27
C ALA A 736 -31.18 -57.16 21.76
N ALA A 737 -31.41 -57.39 20.46
CA ALA A 737 -31.27 -58.69 19.81
C ALA A 737 -31.08 -58.59 18.27
N SER A 738 -29.82 -58.70 17.83
CA SER A 738 -29.33 -59.54 16.70
C SER A 738 -29.95 -59.50 15.28
N ASN A 739 -29.04 -59.27 14.32
CA ASN A 739 -28.93 -59.81 12.94
C ASN A 739 -29.59 -59.09 11.73
N ASP A 740 -28.71 -58.74 10.78
CA ASP A 740 -28.72 -59.01 9.32
C ASP A 740 -30.06 -58.83 8.57
N ASP A 741 -30.21 -57.93 7.60
CA ASP A 741 -29.40 -57.79 6.37
C ASP A 741 -29.43 -56.37 5.78
N VAL A 742 -28.59 -56.10 4.77
CA VAL A 742 -28.54 -54.82 4.01
C VAL A 742 -28.87 -55.06 2.53
N TYR A 743 -29.92 -54.40 2.00
CA TYR A 743 -29.99 -53.91 0.61
C TYR A 743 -31.05 -52.79 0.49
N PHE A 744 -31.27 -52.27 -0.73
CA PHE A 744 -31.66 -50.87 -1.01
C PHE A 744 -33.17 -50.58 -1.18
N ASP A 745 -33.45 -49.27 -1.30
CA ASP A 745 -34.61 -48.57 -1.86
C ASP A 745 -35.87 -48.36 -1.01
N ASP A 746 -36.14 -47.07 -0.73
CA ASP A 746 -37.47 -46.47 -0.57
C ASP A 746 -37.46 -45.17 -1.41
N GLU A 747 -38.31 -45.07 -2.43
CA GLU A 747 -38.28 -43.97 -3.40
C GLU A 747 -38.93 -42.68 -2.86
N ILE A 748 -38.26 -41.54 -3.01
CA ILE A 748 -38.91 -40.23 -2.84
C ILE A 748 -39.91 -40.06 -4.00
N PRO A 749 -41.20 -39.77 -3.74
CA PRO A 749 -42.21 -39.68 -4.80
C PRO A 749 -41.96 -38.46 -5.71
N VAL A 750 -41.36 -38.72 -6.88
CA VAL A 750 -41.10 -37.71 -7.91
C VAL A 750 -42.43 -37.24 -8.49
N GLN A 751 -42.82 -35.99 -8.20
CA GLN A 751 -43.91 -35.35 -8.93
C GLN A 751 -43.48 -35.11 -10.39
N PRO A 752 -44.38 -35.29 -11.38
CA PRO A 752 -44.05 -34.98 -12.77
C PRO A 752 -43.76 -33.48 -12.91
N PRO A 753 -42.74 -33.08 -13.68
CA PRO A 753 -42.34 -31.68 -13.76
C PRO A 753 -43.47 -30.83 -14.37
N VAL A 754 -43.62 -29.61 -13.87
CA VAL A 754 -44.63 -28.66 -14.34
C VAL A 754 -44.03 -27.54 -15.19
N ILE A 755 -44.88 -26.86 -15.95
CA ILE A 755 -44.59 -25.58 -16.57
C ILE A 755 -45.44 -24.49 -15.90
N VAL A 756 -44.78 -23.43 -15.43
CA VAL A 756 -45.36 -22.32 -14.67
C VAL A 756 -45.41 -21.08 -15.57
N THR A 757 -46.61 -20.65 -15.95
CA THR A 757 -46.81 -19.45 -16.75
C THR A 757 -47.14 -18.25 -15.84
N LEU A 758 -46.30 -17.22 -15.87
CA LEU A 758 -46.51 -15.97 -15.15
C LEU A 758 -46.84 -14.84 -16.13
N ARG A 759 -47.72 -13.92 -15.75
CA ARG A 759 -47.92 -12.64 -16.45
C ARG A 759 -47.28 -11.51 -15.64
N PHE A 760 -46.60 -10.61 -16.32
CA PHE A 760 -45.89 -9.48 -15.74
C PHE A 760 -46.40 -8.17 -16.35
N TRP A 761 -47.01 -7.34 -15.51
CA TRP A 761 -47.62 -6.07 -15.88
C TRP A 761 -46.61 -4.92 -15.77
N ARG A 762 -46.42 -4.19 -16.87
CA ARG A 762 -45.48 -3.06 -16.96
C ARG A 762 -46.02 -1.82 -16.25
N ASN A 763 -45.17 -1.13 -15.48
CA ASN A 763 -45.55 0.10 -14.74
C ASN A 763 -45.09 1.40 -15.42
N GLY A 764 -44.63 1.32 -16.68
CA GLY A 764 -44.19 2.47 -17.48
C GLY A 764 -42.77 2.99 -17.16
N ASP A 765 -42.21 2.64 -16.00
CA ASP A 765 -40.81 2.91 -15.63
C ASP A 765 -39.93 1.70 -16.03
N SER A 766 -39.23 1.81 -17.15
CA SER A 766 -38.42 0.72 -17.71
C SER A 766 -37.27 0.28 -16.80
N LYS A 767 -36.74 1.15 -15.93
CA LYS A 767 -35.68 0.77 -14.98
C LYS A 767 -36.25 -0.04 -13.81
N LYS A 768 -37.43 0.33 -13.31
CA LYS A 768 -38.13 -0.44 -12.27
C LYS A 768 -38.70 -1.75 -12.80
N ASP A 769 -39.20 -1.77 -14.04
CA ASP A 769 -39.69 -3.00 -14.69
C ASP A 769 -38.56 -4.04 -14.82
N VAL A 770 -37.37 -3.65 -15.27
CA VAL A 770 -36.20 -4.55 -15.33
C VAL A 770 -35.76 -5.04 -13.96
N LEU A 771 -35.79 -4.19 -12.92
CA LEU A 771 -35.45 -4.59 -11.54
C LEU A 771 -36.48 -5.56 -10.95
N ARG A 772 -37.78 -5.32 -11.17
CA ARG A 772 -38.86 -6.25 -10.77
C ARG A 772 -38.72 -7.59 -11.51
N MET A 773 -38.49 -7.58 -12.82
CA MET A 773 -38.29 -8.80 -13.62
C MET A 773 -37.08 -9.61 -13.13
N ARG A 774 -35.95 -8.96 -12.86
CA ARG A 774 -34.77 -9.63 -12.27
C ARG A 774 -35.08 -10.27 -10.92
N ARG A 775 -35.91 -9.65 -10.08
CA ARG A 775 -36.36 -10.23 -8.80
C ARG A 775 -37.28 -11.43 -9.00
N VAL A 776 -38.16 -11.43 -10.01
CA VAL A 776 -39.01 -12.59 -10.37
C VAL A 776 -38.15 -13.77 -10.81
N VAL A 777 -37.28 -13.58 -11.79
CA VAL A 777 -36.39 -14.65 -12.29
C VAL A 777 -35.46 -15.15 -11.20
N GLY A 778 -34.87 -14.25 -10.40
CA GLY A 778 -34.05 -14.61 -9.24
C GLY A 778 -34.80 -15.53 -8.27
N LYS A 779 -36.04 -15.16 -7.91
CA LYS A 779 -36.87 -15.96 -7.00
C LYS A 779 -37.30 -17.31 -7.56
N LEU A 780 -37.51 -17.42 -8.87
CA LEU A 780 -37.73 -18.71 -9.51
C LEU A 780 -36.47 -19.59 -9.44
N THR A 781 -35.28 -19.02 -9.62
CA THR A 781 -34.00 -19.76 -9.53
C THR A 781 -33.51 -20.04 -8.10
N GLU A 782 -34.06 -19.39 -7.07
CA GLU A 782 -33.75 -19.67 -5.65
C GLU A 782 -34.31 -21.02 -5.17
N PHE A 783 -35.29 -21.60 -5.89
CA PHE A 783 -35.86 -22.92 -5.63
C PHE A 783 -35.42 -23.88 -6.74
N PRO A 784 -34.27 -24.59 -6.62
CA PRO A 784 -33.75 -25.42 -7.70
C PRO A 784 -34.56 -26.72 -7.87
N GLY A 785 -35.01 -27.00 -9.09
CA GLY A 785 -35.76 -28.21 -9.44
C GLY A 785 -35.77 -28.51 -10.93
N ASN A 786 -36.75 -29.29 -11.40
CA ASN A 786 -36.89 -29.71 -12.80
C ASN A 786 -38.05 -28.99 -13.54
N ASP A 787 -38.77 -28.11 -12.87
CA ASP A 787 -39.92 -27.41 -13.44
C ASP A 787 -39.46 -26.26 -14.35
N ARG A 788 -40.24 -25.99 -15.39
CA ARG A 788 -40.00 -24.89 -16.33
C ARG A 788 -40.87 -23.70 -16.01
N PHE A 789 -40.46 -22.51 -16.43
CA PHE A 789 -41.28 -21.31 -16.31
C PHE A 789 -41.20 -20.42 -17.55
N GLU A 790 -42.29 -19.71 -17.80
CA GLU A 790 -42.46 -18.77 -18.90
C GLU A 790 -43.07 -17.47 -18.37
N ILE A 791 -42.64 -16.33 -18.90
CA ILE A 791 -43.10 -15.02 -18.46
C ILE A 791 -43.68 -14.24 -19.64
N ILE A 792 -44.97 -13.95 -19.56
CA ILE A 792 -45.72 -13.13 -20.51
C ILE A 792 -45.59 -11.65 -20.10
N LEU A 793 -45.10 -10.80 -20.99
CA LEU A 793 -45.13 -9.34 -20.82
C LEU A 793 -46.43 -8.77 -21.38
N SER A 794 -47.16 -8.03 -20.55
CA SER A 794 -48.43 -7.39 -20.91
C SER A 794 -48.40 -5.90 -20.57
N ALA A 795 -49.02 -5.07 -21.40
CA ALA A 795 -48.84 -3.61 -21.37
C ALA A 795 -49.47 -2.95 -20.13
N HIS A 796 -50.77 -3.17 -19.89
CA HIS A 796 -51.52 -2.58 -18.78
C HIS A 796 -52.60 -3.53 -18.23
N GLU A 797 -52.71 -3.55 -16.90
CA GLU A 797 -53.63 -4.41 -16.14
C GLU A 797 -55.10 -4.08 -16.47
N GLY A 798 -55.73 -4.94 -17.29
CA GLY A 798 -57.15 -4.84 -17.65
C GLY A 798 -57.47 -4.58 -19.14
N GLU A 799 -56.47 -4.38 -20.00
CA GLU A 799 -56.69 -4.30 -21.46
C GLU A 799 -56.24 -5.59 -22.17
N ASN A 800 -57.13 -6.20 -22.96
CA ASN A 800 -56.77 -7.29 -23.89
C ASN A 800 -56.08 -6.70 -25.13
N SER A 801 -54.76 -6.51 -25.07
CA SER A 801 -53.94 -6.21 -26.25
C SER A 801 -53.70 -7.48 -27.08
N GLU A 802 -53.79 -7.40 -28.41
CA GLU A 802 -53.59 -8.55 -29.30
C GLU A 802 -52.11 -8.96 -29.48
N GLU A 803 -51.18 -8.25 -28.84
CA GLU A 803 -49.76 -8.56 -28.77
C GLU A 803 -49.35 -8.78 -27.29
N GLU A 804 -48.94 -10.01 -26.95
CA GLU A 804 -48.30 -10.37 -25.68
C GLU A 804 -46.94 -11.04 -25.97
N ASP A 805 -45.84 -10.50 -25.43
CA ASP A 805 -44.50 -11.08 -25.65
C ASP A 805 -44.22 -12.19 -24.62
N ILE A 806 -44.01 -13.43 -25.08
CA ILE A 806 -43.73 -14.59 -24.22
C ILE A 806 -42.22 -14.85 -24.14
N PHE A 807 -41.67 -14.87 -22.93
CA PHE A 807 -40.28 -15.19 -22.65
C PHE A 807 -40.15 -16.57 -22.03
N THR A 808 -39.54 -17.51 -22.75
CA THR A 808 -39.23 -18.86 -22.28
C THR A 808 -37.77 -18.95 -21.82
N PHE A 809 -37.50 -19.72 -20.77
CA PHE A 809 -36.18 -19.78 -20.13
C PHE A 809 -35.59 -21.20 -20.19
N GLU A 810 -35.23 -21.69 -21.38
CA GLU A 810 -34.82 -23.08 -21.65
C GLU A 810 -33.65 -23.63 -20.81
N HIS A 811 -32.91 -22.78 -20.10
CA HIS A 811 -31.74 -23.15 -19.29
C HIS A 811 -31.87 -22.77 -17.81
N LEU A 812 -33.04 -22.27 -17.38
CA LEU A 812 -33.36 -22.01 -15.97
C LEU A 812 -34.56 -22.85 -15.57
N THR A 813 -34.42 -23.60 -14.48
CA THR A 813 -35.50 -24.41 -13.91
C THR A 813 -35.81 -23.95 -12.49
N THR A 814 -36.97 -24.39 -11.99
CA THR A 814 -37.45 -24.09 -10.64
C THR A 814 -38.00 -25.37 -9.98
N GLN A 815 -38.42 -25.26 -8.71
CA GLN A 815 -39.27 -26.24 -8.05
C GLN A 815 -40.55 -25.54 -7.58
N TRP A 816 -41.67 -25.85 -8.22
CA TRP A 816 -42.94 -25.25 -7.88
C TRP A 816 -43.45 -25.74 -6.53
N CYS A 817 -43.69 -24.81 -5.61
CA CYS A 817 -44.26 -25.08 -4.29
C CYS A 817 -45.04 -23.86 -3.77
N ASP A 818 -45.91 -24.08 -2.79
CA ASP A 818 -46.78 -23.02 -2.23
C ASP A 818 -45.98 -21.83 -1.67
N ALA A 819 -44.78 -22.08 -1.11
CA ALA A 819 -43.90 -21.03 -0.61
C ALA A 819 -43.40 -20.10 -1.73
N LEU A 820 -42.97 -20.66 -2.86
CA LEU A 820 -42.57 -19.89 -4.05
C LEU A 820 -43.77 -19.12 -4.63
N ALA A 821 -44.94 -19.76 -4.72
CA ALA A 821 -46.16 -19.10 -5.17
C ALA A 821 -46.52 -17.88 -4.31
N ASP A 822 -46.37 -17.98 -2.98
CA ASP A 822 -46.62 -16.88 -2.04
C ASP A 822 -45.48 -15.85 -1.97
N GLU A 823 -44.27 -16.14 -2.45
CA GLU A 823 -43.24 -15.10 -2.66
C GLU A 823 -43.48 -14.32 -3.95
N LEU A 824 -43.87 -15.00 -5.04
CA LEU A 824 -44.17 -14.36 -6.32
C LEU A 824 -45.36 -13.39 -6.22
N LYS A 825 -46.44 -13.76 -5.52
CA LYS A 825 -47.60 -12.87 -5.25
C LYS A 825 -47.25 -11.59 -4.48
N LYS A 826 -46.13 -11.55 -3.75
CA LYS A 826 -45.66 -10.34 -3.05
C LYS A 826 -44.97 -9.34 -3.99
N ILE A 827 -44.64 -9.74 -5.21
CA ILE A 827 -44.05 -8.87 -6.23
C ILE A 827 -45.19 -8.18 -6.99
N SER A 828 -45.46 -6.92 -6.64
CA SER A 828 -46.49 -6.10 -7.31
C SER A 828 -46.34 -6.15 -8.85
N GLY A 829 -47.45 -6.42 -9.54
CA GLY A 829 -47.54 -6.56 -11.00
C GLY A 829 -47.16 -7.93 -11.55
N VAL A 830 -47.14 -8.98 -10.72
CA VAL A 830 -46.95 -10.38 -11.14
C VAL A 830 -48.21 -11.19 -10.85
N GLU A 831 -48.70 -11.90 -11.86
CA GLU A 831 -49.86 -12.79 -11.78
C GLU A 831 -49.45 -14.21 -12.19
N ILE A 832 -49.92 -15.22 -11.45
CA ILE A 832 -49.71 -16.63 -11.81
C ILE A 832 -50.87 -17.05 -12.71
N VAL A 833 -50.59 -17.27 -13.99
CA VAL A 833 -51.62 -17.53 -15.02
C VAL A 833 -52.01 -19.00 -15.05
N ASN A 834 -51.02 -19.90 -15.04
CA ASN A 834 -51.25 -21.33 -15.16
C ASN A 834 -50.08 -22.15 -14.58
N VAL A 835 -50.37 -23.40 -14.19
CA VAL A 835 -49.38 -24.40 -13.78
C VAL A 835 -49.84 -25.75 -14.32
N GLU A 836 -49.22 -26.23 -15.39
CA GLU A 836 -49.60 -27.48 -16.06
C GLU A 836 -48.50 -28.54 -15.95
N ALA A 837 -48.87 -29.81 -15.84
CA ALA A 837 -47.91 -30.91 -15.87
C ALA A 837 -47.35 -31.09 -17.30
N LEU A 838 -46.02 -31.15 -17.45
CA LEU A 838 -45.37 -31.42 -18.72
C LEU A 838 -45.67 -32.86 -19.16
N SER A 839 -46.58 -33.00 -20.12
CA SER A 839 -46.90 -34.27 -20.74
C SER A 839 -45.71 -34.77 -21.56
N VAL A 840 -45.13 -35.89 -21.15
CA VAL A 840 -43.96 -36.48 -21.80
C VAL A 840 -44.39 -37.21 -23.08
N THR A 841 -43.89 -36.74 -24.22
CA THR A 841 -44.05 -37.34 -25.57
C THR A 841 -42.70 -37.52 -26.24
#